data_AF-A0AA88GJ04-F1
#
_entry.id   AF-A0AA88GJ04-F1
#
_cell.length_a   1.000
_cell.length_b   1.000
_cell.length_c   1.000
_cell.angle_alpha   90.00
_cell.angle_beta   90.00
_cell.angle_gamma   90.00
#
_symmetry.space_group_name_H-M   'P 1'
#
loop_
_entity.id
_entity.type
_entity.pdbx_description
1 polymer ?
#
loop_
_entity_poly.entity_id
_entity_poly.type
_entity_poly.pdbx_seq_one_letter_code
_entity_poly.pdbx_strand_id
1 'polypeptide(L)'
;MSQFNNSIGLFNQSDSTSLLETVTRFYNDKIIHDHYWHHYLDDHYYSVSFIVGMIILALFVCVMLPLKTFSVLYYCMMGRRRIFKSTAHDRRQEASSSTNALQEESSQERENLRTCHSSSTRSMKDTCLNVTKFMCLEVCAGWVPSFLICILLCLLILFASTFSKIHFAGAAMLMSLVMLFWLVHSVMLDGGVFMAGLFRTVKKVKAHYHLRKRQNVNAQKIDATSTALEMDEKNGGVSSDLNHSHDASKNHQMETSNSSSSQQSNSDNKGIATVFVEELGRTYFESLSSPIVKKHPIVIGLLVFLLFCLTFGIFIVTTVVSSDFCVAYDPIEVSTFITRKNDNEICREGICFTYMTISRDISTQMIVNFQVVATRLDDAYVYYGTFNPQLDFQFNSNTSSKVQASCFKLDKVINEISRYQCYANILNLTPSSSYYMKSAAVGVPNYSSSQASLMEDPMVYKFRTAPSASSNSDRVVSFVNGGDFAWKEATFQLASVLTNLGSNVTTCPYFAMVGGDISYENGCPYCYPRWDRWFKYWAKYMVVKIDYSSSISHTYTLPIATAVGNHEAGNFKRSSRVTNAYYIRLFPHEIETTTAPVPLIVADPQNSRALQYIHYLSNHTVVMVLDSWVHDSPAQQVDFIVGFFSNLTKNNDKVYKNRIVVIHECMYTSAKTKSSITLEMRDKWEHLFLKYNVTLVLENHVHTYKQTYPLRFGKVMDATANPLGSKDGALNDYSYERNIYGTNGGVILKEDEKAIIYAGDGSWGAHYYGDVIDWGNPIFRQIGIITHFYHVMTFDRPDGTSVIQTVAYGYDETTGNGVKIQGSGLTITTK
;
A
#
# COMPACT_ATOMS: atom_id res chain seq x y z
N MET A 1 -5.16 -44.17 -14.09
CA MET A 1 -5.40 -44.27 -15.55
C MET A 1 -5.78 -42.89 -16.04
N SER A 2 -4.78 -42.08 -16.41
CA SER A 2 -4.46 -41.61 -17.79
C SER A 2 -5.53 -40.65 -18.34
N GLN A 3 -5.30 -39.37 -18.65
CA GLN A 3 -4.11 -38.68 -19.13
C GLN A 3 -4.18 -37.19 -18.71
N PHE A 4 -3.12 -36.66 -18.09
CA PHE A 4 -2.81 -35.23 -18.15
C PHE A 4 -1.32 -35.15 -18.49
N ASN A 5 -1.05 -35.03 -19.79
CA ASN A 5 0.29 -34.82 -20.31
C ASN A 5 0.48 -33.32 -20.49
N ASN A 6 1.19 -32.70 -19.55
CA ASN A 6 1.69 -31.33 -19.69
C ASN A 6 2.78 -31.34 -20.77
N SER A 7 2.46 -30.79 -21.94
CA SER A 7 3.47 -30.34 -22.90
C SER A 7 3.28 -28.84 -23.13
N ILE A 8 4.40 -28.14 -23.03
CA ILE A 8 4.58 -26.71 -23.20
C ILE A 8 4.13 -26.33 -24.61
N GLY A 9 3.05 -25.57 -24.71
CA GLY A 9 2.55 -24.97 -25.96
C GLY A 9 2.61 -23.45 -25.88
N LEU A 10 3.81 -22.88 -26.00
CA LEU A 10 3.98 -21.47 -26.36
C LEU A 10 4.07 -21.40 -27.89
N PHE A 11 3.18 -20.60 -28.48
CA PHE A 11 3.01 -20.31 -29.91
C PHE A 11 2.26 -21.36 -30.74
N ASN A 12 0.93 -21.28 -30.73
CA ASN A 12 0.14 -21.57 -31.92
C ASN A 12 -0.82 -20.40 -32.19
N GLN A 13 -0.76 -19.86 -33.41
CA GLN A 13 -1.31 -18.58 -33.85
C GLN A 13 -2.84 -18.58 -34.02
N SER A 14 -3.49 -17.45 -33.70
CA SER A 14 -4.41 -16.75 -34.64
C SER A 14 -5.01 -15.46 -34.08
N ASP A 15 -4.87 -15.15 -32.79
CA ASP A 15 -5.40 -13.89 -32.26
C ASP A 15 -4.34 -12.78 -32.34
N SER A 16 -4.34 -12.03 -33.44
CA SER A 16 -3.53 -10.82 -33.61
C SER A 16 -4.15 -9.65 -32.83
N THR A 17 -4.40 -9.83 -31.54
CA THR A 17 -4.61 -8.69 -30.66
C THR A 17 -3.25 -8.02 -30.48
N SER A 18 -3.18 -6.73 -30.82
CA SER A 18 -1.90 -6.02 -30.72
C SER A 18 -1.42 -6.05 -29.26
N LEU A 19 -0.11 -6.10 -29.03
CA LEU A 19 0.46 -5.95 -27.68
C LEU A 19 -0.14 -4.74 -26.94
N LEU A 20 -0.43 -3.67 -27.69
CA LEU A 20 -1.10 -2.49 -27.17
C LEU A 20 -2.52 -2.80 -26.70
N GLU A 21 -3.32 -3.58 -27.43
CA GLU A 21 -4.68 -3.96 -27.04
C GLU A 21 -4.71 -4.91 -25.84
N THR A 22 -3.75 -5.84 -25.76
CA THR A 22 -3.57 -6.72 -24.60
C THR A 22 -3.13 -5.91 -23.37
N VAL A 23 -2.23 -4.95 -23.55
CA VAL A 23 -1.83 -4.00 -22.50
C VAL A 23 -3.02 -3.11 -22.11
N THR A 24 -3.79 -2.58 -23.07
CA THR A 24 -4.94 -1.71 -22.79
C THR A 24 -6.08 -2.47 -22.11
N ARG A 25 -6.41 -3.69 -22.53
CA ARG A 25 -7.37 -4.55 -21.80
C ARG A 25 -6.86 -4.89 -20.41
N PHE A 26 -5.58 -5.22 -20.27
CA PHE A 26 -4.97 -5.43 -18.96
C PHE A 26 -5.11 -4.18 -18.07
N TYR A 27 -4.78 -2.99 -18.57
CA TYR A 27 -4.92 -1.74 -17.82
C TYR A 27 -6.41 -1.39 -17.50
N ASN A 28 -7.34 -1.61 -18.43
CA ASN A 28 -8.77 -1.39 -18.16
C ASN A 28 -9.34 -2.40 -17.16
N ASP A 29 -9.07 -3.69 -17.31
CA ASP A 29 -9.69 -4.72 -16.44
C ASP A 29 -9.00 -4.81 -15.07
N LYS A 30 -7.67 -4.68 -14.99
CA LYS A 30 -6.91 -4.85 -13.74
C LYS A 30 -6.68 -3.57 -12.96
N ILE A 31 -6.60 -2.41 -13.61
CA ILE A 31 -6.38 -1.15 -12.89
C ILE A 31 -7.72 -0.43 -12.68
N ILE A 32 -8.54 -0.27 -13.73
CA ILE A 32 -9.79 0.50 -13.62
C ILE A 32 -10.93 -0.29 -12.95
N HIS A 33 -11.00 -1.62 -13.10
CA HIS A 33 -12.07 -2.43 -12.49
C HIS A 33 -11.70 -3.21 -11.23
N ASP A 34 -10.41 -3.52 -11.03
CA ASP A 34 -9.94 -4.24 -9.84
C ASP A 34 -9.56 -3.21 -8.75
N HIS A 35 -10.58 -2.71 -8.05
CA HIS A 35 -10.53 -1.66 -7.00
C HIS A 35 -9.48 -1.86 -5.88
N TYR A 36 -8.90 -3.06 -5.78
CA TYR A 36 -7.82 -3.39 -4.85
C TYR A 36 -6.54 -2.58 -5.12
N TRP A 37 -6.19 -2.36 -6.39
CA TRP A 37 -4.90 -1.79 -6.76
C TRP A 37 -4.82 -0.28 -6.55
N HIS A 38 -5.86 0.47 -6.91
CA HIS A 38 -5.80 1.94 -6.91
C HIS A 38 -5.52 2.57 -5.55
N HIS A 39 -5.92 1.93 -4.44
CA HIS A 39 -5.72 2.50 -3.10
C HIS A 39 -4.55 1.89 -2.32
N TYR A 40 -4.15 0.64 -2.59
CA TYR A 40 -2.88 0.10 -2.07
C TYR A 40 -1.67 0.88 -2.64
N LEU A 41 -1.84 1.42 -3.84
CA LEU A 41 -0.84 2.24 -4.51
C LEU A 41 -0.56 3.58 -3.79
N ASP A 42 -1.56 4.29 -3.26
CA ASP A 42 -1.35 5.68 -2.78
C ASP A 42 -0.30 5.78 -1.65
N ASP A 43 -0.31 4.87 -0.66
CA ASP A 43 0.62 4.97 0.48
C ASP A 43 1.99 4.31 0.21
N HIS A 44 2.07 3.31 -0.65
CA HIS A 44 3.31 2.57 -0.92
C HIS A 44 4.09 3.07 -2.14
N TYR A 45 3.43 3.85 -3.01
CA TYR A 45 4.01 4.41 -4.24
C TYR A 45 5.20 5.33 -3.96
N TYR A 46 5.12 6.18 -2.92
CA TYR A 46 6.19 7.13 -2.62
C TYR A 46 7.49 6.44 -2.21
N SER A 47 7.41 5.39 -1.38
CA SER A 47 8.58 4.67 -0.88
C SER A 47 9.30 3.88 -1.99
N VAL A 48 8.55 3.17 -2.84
CA VAL A 48 9.13 2.44 -3.97
C VAL A 48 9.64 3.41 -5.05
N SER A 49 8.88 4.46 -5.36
CA SER A 49 9.32 5.52 -6.29
C SER A 49 10.58 6.21 -5.82
N PHE A 50 10.70 6.46 -4.51
CA PHE A 50 11.89 7.04 -3.92
C PHE A 50 13.10 6.10 -4.04
N ILE A 51 12.97 4.83 -3.63
CA ILE A 51 14.08 3.87 -3.72
C ILE A 51 14.55 3.69 -5.16
N VAL A 52 13.62 3.48 -6.10
CA VAL A 52 13.98 3.32 -7.51
C VAL A 52 14.53 4.63 -8.08
N GLY A 53 13.96 5.78 -7.70
CA GLY A 53 14.51 7.10 -8.02
C GLY A 53 15.95 7.28 -7.55
N MET A 54 16.29 6.81 -6.35
CA MET A 54 17.65 6.84 -5.80
C MET A 54 18.61 5.90 -6.54
N ILE A 55 18.18 4.68 -6.89
CA ILE A 55 18.98 3.75 -7.69
C ILE A 55 19.28 4.35 -9.07
N ILE A 56 18.27 4.94 -9.69
CA ILE A 56 18.38 5.59 -10.99
C ILE A 56 19.30 6.82 -10.91
N LEU A 57 19.20 7.64 -9.85
CA LEU A 57 20.09 8.76 -9.61
C LEU A 57 21.54 8.27 -9.43
N ALA A 58 21.75 7.17 -8.70
CA ALA A 58 23.07 6.57 -8.54
C ALA A 58 23.64 6.08 -9.88
N LEU A 59 22.83 5.44 -10.73
CA LEU A 59 23.25 5.03 -12.09
C LEU A 59 23.61 6.25 -12.95
N PHE A 60 22.85 7.34 -12.85
CA PHE A 60 23.17 8.58 -13.55
C PHE A 60 24.52 9.17 -13.12
N VAL A 61 24.73 9.31 -11.82
CA VAL A 61 25.92 9.95 -11.24
C VAL A 61 27.17 9.08 -11.45
N CYS A 62 27.07 7.76 -11.25
CA CYS A 62 28.23 6.87 -11.25
C CYS A 62 28.62 6.38 -12.65
N VAL A 63 27.68 6.27 -13.59
CA VAL A 63 27.94 5.68 -14.92
C VAL A 63 27.81 6.72 -16.03
N MET A 64 26.69 7.45 -16.06
CA MET A 64 26.38 8.31 -17.20
C MET A 64 27.19 9.62 -17.17
N LEU A 65 27.30 10.25 -16.01
CA LEU A 65 28.03 11.50 -15.86
C LEU A 65 29.53 11.36 -16.20
N PRO A 66 30.26 10.30 -15.77
CA PRO A 66 31.66 10.10 -16.17
C PRO A 66 31.83 9.80 -17.66
N LEU A 67 30.98 8.95 -18.26
CA LEU A 67 31.06 8.63 -19.69
C LEU A 67 30.87 9.88 -20.56
N LYS A 68 29.93 10.75 -20.19
CA LYS A 68 29.70 12.01 -20.92
C LYS A 68 30.80 13.02 -20.66
N THR A 69 31.28 13.14 -19.43
CA THR A 69 32.44 13.99 -19.10
C THR A 69 33.65 13.57 -19.93
N PHE A 70 33.91 12.26 -20.05
CA PHE A 70 34.96 11.72 -20.91
C PHE A 70 34.72 12.03 -22.40
N SER A 71 33.49 11.86 -22.89
CA SER A 71 33.12 12.20 -24.27
C SER A 71 33.37 13.69 -24.58
N VAL A 72 32.95 14.58 -23.68
CA VAL A 72 33.16 16.04 -23.81
C VAL A 72 34.65 16.37 -23.77
N LEU A 73 35.41 15.81 -22.83
CA LEU A 73 36.87 15.99 -22.76
C LEU A 73 37.54 15.49 -24.05
N TYR A 74 37.11 14.35 -24.58
CA TYR A 74 37.61 13.80 -25.84
C TYR A 74 37.32 14.74 -27.03
N TYR A 75 36.12 15.29 -27.14
CA TYR A 75 35.77 16.27 -28.18
C TYR A 75 36.59 17.56 -28.04
N CYS A 76 36.77 18.05 -26.82
CA CYS A 76 37.64 19.20 -26.55
C CYS A 76 39.09 18.92 -26.98
N MET A 77 39.62 17.74 -26.66
CA MET A 77 40.98 17.32 -27.07
C MET A 77 41.11 17.17 -28.59
N MET A 78 40.10 16.61 -29.26
CA MET A 78 40.08 16.44 -30.72
C MET A 78 39.91 17.76 -31.46
N GLY A 79 39.05 18.65 -30.96
CA GLY A 79 38.89 20.02 -31.47
C GLY A 79 40.20 20.79 -31.37
N ARG A 80 40.89 20.70 -30.23
CA ARG A 80 42.21 21.31 -30.02
C ARG A 80 43.25 20.77 -31.01
N ARG A 81 43.25 19.46 -31.28
CA ARG A 81 44.13 18.84 -32.30
C ARG A 81 43.83 19.33 -33.72
N ARG A 82 42.55 19.53 -34.09
CA ARG A 82 42.18 20.06 -35.41
C ARG A 82 42.61 21.51 -35.58
N ILE A 83 42.38 22.35 -34.56
CA ILE A 83 42.83 23.74 -34.56
C ILE A 83 44.36 23.76 -34.70
N PHE A 84 45.09 22.98 -33.90
CA PHE A 84 46.55 22.92 -33.96
C PHE A 84 47.08 22.46 -35.32
N LYS A 85 46.42 21.50 -35.99
CA LYS A 85 46.77 21.07 -37.34
C LYS A 85 46.47 22.14 -38.39
N SER A 86 45.35 22.86 -38.28
CA SER A 86 45.05 24.01 -39.15
C SER A 86 46.11 25.09 -38.99
N THR A 87 46.40 25.51 -37.74
CA THR A 87 47.39 26.55 -37.48
C THR A 87 48.81 26.13 -37.88
N ALA A 88 49.15 24.85 -37.79
CA ALA A 88 50.43 24.32 -38.26
C ALA A 88 50.51 24.26 -39.80
N HIS A 89 49.39 24.02 -40.49
CA HIS A 89 49.31 24.07 -41.95
C HIS A 89 49.40 25.52 -42.45
N ASP A 90 48.68 26.44 -41.80
CA ASP A 90 48.72 27.87 -42.12
C ASP A 90 50.14 28.43 -41.88
N ARG A 91 50.79 28.08 -40.76
CA ARG A 91 52.20 28.44 -40.53
C ARG A 91 53.18 27.82 -41.53
N ARG A 92 52.91 26.62 -42.04
CA ARG A 92 53.73 26.00 -43.10
C ARG A 92 53.53 26.68 -44.44
N GLN A 93 52.31 27.12 -44.76
CA GLN A 93 52.03 27.91 -45.96
C GLN A 93 52.66 29.30 -45.85
N GLU A 94 52.54 29.99 -44.70
CA GLU A 94 53.20 31.27 -44.43
C GLU A 94 54.74 31.14 -44.49
N ALA A 95 55.32 30.10 -43.88
CA ALA A 95 56.76 29.84 -43.94
C ALA A 95 57.27 29.45 -45.34
N SER A 96 56.41 28.87 -46.20
CA SER A 96 56.75 28.61 -47.60
C SER A 96 56.62 29.85 -48.49
N SER A 97 55.78 30.82 -48.10
CA SER A 97 55.65 32.11 -48.79
C SER A 97 56.71 33.13 -48.36
N SER A 98 57.33 32.98 -47.18
CA SER A 98 58.36 33.90 -46.69
C SER A 98 59.77 33.63 -47.22
N THR A 99 60.01 32.54 -47.96
CA THR A 99 61.35 32.22 -48.49
C THR A 99 61.68 32.94 -49.81
N ASN A 100 60.76 33.72 -50.39
CA ASN A 100 60.96 34.44 -51.65
C ASN A 100 60.93 35.99 -51.51
N ALA A 101 60.97 36.53 -50.29
CA ALA A 101 60.99 37.97 -50.07
C ALA A 101 62.24 38.37 -49.27
N LEU A 102 63.40 38.31 -49.93
CA LEU A 102 64.60 39.06 -49.54
C LEU A 102 64.75 40.23 -50.51
N GLN A 103 64.22 41.39 -50.15
CA GLN A 103 64.89 42.69 -50.31
C GLN A 103 63.99 43.82 -49.80
N GLU A 104 64.59 44.65 -48.93
CA GLU A 104 64.27 46.06 -48.64
C GLU A 104 62.81 46.42 -48.27
N GLU A 105 62.54 46.71 -46.99
CA GLU A 105 62.43 48.10 -46.47
C GLU A 105 61.78 48.21 -45.08
N SER A 106 62.35 49.14 -44.31
CA SER A 106 61.71 50.04 -43.33
C SER A 106 61.15 49.54 -41.99
N SER A 107 61.46 50.35 -40.98
CA SER A 107 61.24 50.22 -39.55
C SER A 107 59.79 50.45 -39.08
N GLN A 108 58.79 50.30 -39.95
CA GLN A 108 57.38 50.62 -39.62
C GLN A 108 56.49 49.37 -39.39
N GLU A 109 57.02 48.17 -39.62
CA GLU A 109 56.26 46.91 -39.50
C GLU A 109 56.29 46.29 -38.08
N ARG A 110 57.16 46.79 -37.20
CA ARG A 110 57.31 46.26 -35.82
C ARG A 110 56.18 46.68 -34.86
N GLU A 111 55.37 47.67 -35.21
CA GLU A 111 54.26 48.13 -34.36
C GLU A 111 52.92 47.46 -34.72
N ASN A 112 52.71 47.07 -35.99
CA ASN A 112 51.51 46.34 -36.42
C ASN A 112 51.53 44.84 -36.06
N LEU A 113 52.70 44.23 -35.88
CA LEU A 113 52.81 42.84 -35.41
C LEU A 113 52.45 42.67 -33.93
N ARG A 114 52.52 43.73 -33.11
CA ARG A 114 52.08 43.68 -31.70
C ARG A 114 50.57 43.78 -31.54
N THR A 115 49.87 44.46 -32.43
CA THR A 115 48.39 44.53 -32.44
C THR A 115 47.76 43.22 -32.92
N CYS A 116 48.41 42.47 -33.80
CA CYS A 116 47.87 41.21 -34.34
C CYS A 116 47.86 40.05 -33.30
N HIS A 117 48.82 40.00 -32.37
CA HIS A 117 48.82 38.98 -31.29
C HIS A 117 47.75 39.19 -30.20
N SER A 118 47.19 40.40 -30.08
CA SER A 118 46.10 40.68 -29.12
C SER A 118 44.71 40.24 -29.63
N SER A 119 44.53 40.06 -30.94
CA SER A 119 43.25 39.64 -31.54
C SER A 119 43.04 38.12 -31.46
N SER A 120 44.11 37.34 -31.53
CA SER A 120 44.09 35.87 -31.48
C SER A 120 43.71 35.33 -30.08
N THR A 121 44.19 35.99 -29.02
CA THR A 121 43.88 35.59 -27.63
C THR A 121 42.43 35.95 -27.22
N ARG A 122 41.84 36.98 -27.82
CA ARG A 122 40.41 37.32 -27.65
C ARG A 122 39.49 36.28 -28.31
N SER A 123 39.82 35.84 -29.52
CA SER A 123 39.08 34.80 -30.25
C SER A 123 39.00 33.47 -29.48
N MET A 124 40.06 33.08 -28.78
CA MET A 124 40.07 31.83 -28.02
C MET A 124 39.19 31.87 -26.77
N LYS A 125 39.11 33.03 -26.09
CA LYS A 125 38.21 33.22 -24.92
C LYS A 125 36.75 33.24 -25.35
N ASP A 126 36.42 33.91 -26.45
CA ASP A 126 35.04 33.97 -26.96
C ASP A 126 34.59 32.61 -27.50
N THR A 127 35.49 31.86 -28.14
CA THR A 127 35.22 30.47 -28.55
C THR A 127 35.00 29.57 -27.35
N CYS A 128 35.82 29.69 -26.30
CA CYS A 128 35.65 28.92 -25.07
C CYS A 128 34.32 29.24 -24.38
N LEU A 129 33.97 30.53 -24.24
CA LEU A 129 32.73 30.98 -23.62
C LEU A 129 31.49 30.51 -24.40
N ASN A 130 31.53 30.55 -25.73
CA ASN A 130 30.45 30.06 -26.59
C ASN A 130 30.30 28.54 -26.51
N VAL A 131 31.41 27.79 -26.40
CA VAL A 131 31.37 26.35 -26.14
C VAL A 131 30.78 26.06 -24.77
N THR A 132 31.16 26.81 -23.72
CA THR A 132 30.60 26.62 -22.37
C THR A 132 29.10 26.92 -22.33
N LYS A 133 28.65 28.00 -23.00
CA LYS A 133 27.21 28.34 -23.09
C LYS A 133 26.42 27.29 -23.87
N PHE A 134 26.98 26.81 -24.98
CA PHE A 134 26.38 25.74 -25.77
C PHE A 134 26.27 24.44 -24.97
N MET A 135 27.34 24.07 -24.27
CA MET A 135 27.36 22.88 -23.40
C MET A 135 26.36 23.01 -22.25
N CYS A 136 26.27 24.17 -21.61
CA CYS A 136 25.28 24.41 -20.55
C CYS A 136 23.86 24.29 -21.09
N LEU A 137 23.57 24.84 -22.28
CA LEU A 137 22.27 24.73 -22.91
C LEU A 137 21.93 23.28 -23.31
N GLU A 138 22.88 22.55 -23.89
CA GLU A 138 22.69 21.14 -24.30
C GLU A 138 22.45 20.22 -23.09
N VAL A 139 23.22 20.43 -22.01
CA VAL A 139 23.08 19.68 -20.75
C VAL A 139 21.76 20.01 -20.06
N CYS A 140 21.44 21.30 -19.86
CA CYS A 140 20.29 21.73 -19.08
C CYS A 140 18.95 21.62 -19.85
N ALA A 141 18.93 21.84 -21.16
CA ALA A 141 17.69 21.88 -21.94
C ALA A 141 17.43 20.62 -22.79
N GLY A 142 18.43 19.76 -22.99
CA GLY A 142 18.30 18.55 -23.81
C GLY A 142 18.47 17.26 -23.00
N TRP A 143 19.65 17.10 -22.40
CA TRP A 143 20.05 15.82 -21.80
C TRP A 143 19.34 15.52 -20.48
N VAL A 144 19.37 16.46 -19.54
CA VAL A 144 18.75 16.24 -18.22
C VAL A 144 17.23 16.00 -18.36
N PRO A 145 16.46 16.80 -19.11
CA PRO A 145 15.03 16.54 -19.27
C PRO A 145 14.71 15.22 -19.98
N SER A 146 15.43 14.88 -21.06
CA SER A 146 15.20 13.62 -21.80
C SER A 146 15.52 12.39 -20.96
N PHE A 147 16.60 12.44 -20.17
CA PHE A 147 16.96 11.38 -19.24
C PHE A 147 15.89 11.21 -18.16
N LEU A 148 15.42 12.31 -17.56
CA LEU A 148 14.33 12.27 -16.57
C LEU A 148 13.03 11.70 -17.14
N ILE A 149 12.70 11.98 -18.40
CA ILE A 149 11.55 11.37 -19.08
C ILE A 149 11.74 9.86 -19.26
N CYS A 150 12.91 9.42 -19.69
CA CYS A 150 13.21 7.98 -19.83
C CYS A 150 13.19 7.26 -18.49
N ILE A 151 13.69 7.90 -17.44
CA ILE A 151 13.55 7.42 -16.06
C ILE A 151 12.09 7.27 -15.68
N LEU A 152 11.29 8.30 -15.91
CA LEU A 152 9.87 8.29 -15.57
C LEU A 152 9.15 7.16 -16.31
N LEU A 153 9.47 6.94 -17.59
CA LEU A 153 8.94 5.82 -18.37
C LEU A 153 9.40 4.47 -17.81
N CYS A 154 10.68 4.32 -17.47
CA CYS A 154 11.18 3.08 -16.85
C CYS A 154 10.53 2.82 -15.49
N LEU A 155 10.33 3.86 -14.68
CA LEU A 155 9.59 3.78 -13.43
C LEU A 155 8.16 3.33 -13.67
N LEU A 156 7.44 3.94 -14.61
CA LEU A 156 6.08 3.55 -14.98
C LEU A 156 6.00 2.09 -15.44
N ILE A 157 6.98 1.62 -16.23
CA ILE A 157 7.07 0.21 -16.67
C ILE A 157 7.37 -0.72 -15.49
N LEU A 158 8.32 -0.35 -14.62
CA LEU A 158 8.65 -1.13 -13.44
C LEU A 158 7.43 -1.24 -12.51
N PHE A 159 6.71 -0.15 -12.29
CA PHE A 159 5.47 -0.15 -11.52
C PHE A 159 4.40 -1.03 -12.15
N ALA A 160 4.18 -0.90 -13.45
CA ALA A 160 3.26 -1.78 -14.17
C ALA A 160 3.61 -3.27 -14.00
N SER A 161 4.90 -3.59 -13.94
CA SER A 161 5.41 -4.96 -13.85
C SER A 161 5.50 -5.52 -12.42
N THR A 162 5.70 -4.70 -11.41
CA THR A 162 5.73 -5.13 -10.00
C THR A 162 4.35 -5.54 -9.51
N PHE A 163 3.29 -5.00 -10.13
CA PHE A 163 1.90 -5.25 -9.77
C PHE A 163 1.17 -6.17 -10.77
N SER A 164 1.88 -6.60 -11.82
CA SER A 164 1.37 -7.52 -12.82
C SER A 164 2.26 -8.74 -12.89
N LYS A 165 1.68 -9.95 -12.91
CA LYS A 165 2.42 -11.15 -13.32
C LYS A 165 2.89 -11.10 -14.79
N ILE A 166 2.78 -9.97 -15.48
CA ILE A 166 3.47 -9.71 -16.75
C ILE A 166 4.95 -10.04 -16.57
N HIS A 167 5.46 -10.88 -17.47
CA HIS A 167 6.81 -11.42 -17.44
C HIS A 167 7.84 -10.33 -17.11
N PHE A 168 8.47 -10.43 -15.95
CA PHE A 168 9.56 -9.57 -15.46
C PHE A 168 10.63 -9.32 -16.54
N ALA A 169 10.87 -10.31 -17.40
CA ALA A 169 11.74 -10.22 -18.57
C ALA A 169 11.25 -9.21 -19.63
N GLY A 170 9.95 -9.13 -19.89
CA GLY A 170 9.35 -8.17 -20.84
C GLY A 170 9.41 -6.72 -20.35
N ALA A 171 9.17 -6.49 -19.06
CA ALA A 171 9.32 -5.17 -18.45
C ALA A 171 10.79 -4.73 -18.42
N ALA A 172 11.69 -5.63 -18.01
CA ALA A 172 13.14 -5.40 -18.07
C ALA A 172 13.62 -5.13 -19.49
N MET A 173 13.11 -5.86 -20.49
CA MET A 173 13.42 -5.64 -21.90
C MET A 173 12.96 -4.25 -22.35
N LEU A 174 11.73 -3.85 -22.02
CA LEU A 174 11.20 -2.55 -22.42
C LEU A 174 11.95 -1.40 -21.76
N MET A 175 12.25 -1.49 -20.46
CA MET A 175 13.10 -0.50 -19.76
C MET A 175 14.49 -0.41 -20.39
N SER A 176 15.08 -1.55 -20.73
CA SER A 176 16.39 -1.61 -21.40
C SER A 176 16.33 -0.98 -22.78
N LEU A 177 15.27 -1.21 -23.55
CA LEU A 177 15.07 -0.60 -24.86
C LEU A 177 14.87 0.91 -24.74
N VAL A 178 14.11 1.41 -23.75
CA VAL A 178 13.95 2.85 -23.49
C VAL A 178 15.28 3.49 -23.14
N MET A 179 16.05 2.89 -22.24
CA MET A 179 17.37 3.40 -21.84
C MET A 179 18.40 3.29 -22.96
N LEU A 180 18.39 2.20 -23.73
CA LEU A 180 19.25 2.02 -24.89
C LEU A 180 18.93 3.03 -25.98
N PHE A 181 17.64 3.26 -26.25
CA PHE A 181 17.19 4.26 -27.22
C PHE A 181 17.65 5.65 -26.81
N TRP A 182 17.45 6.02 -25.53
CA TRP A 182 17.96 7.28 -24.99
C TRP A 182 19.47 7.38 -25.13
N LEU A 183 20.22 6.33 -24.78
CA LEU A 183 21.67 6.35 -24.84
C LEU A 183 22.18 6.42 -26.29
N VAL A 184 21.64 5.63 -27.21
CA VAL A 184 21.97 5.69 -28.64
C VAL A 184 21.67 7.09 -29.16
N HIS A 185 20.51 7.66 -28.81
CA HIS A 185 20.17 9.04 -29.14
C HIS A 185 21.15 10.05 -28.53
N SER A 186 21.64 9.80 -27.32
CA SER A 186 22.42 10.77 -26.55
C SER A 186 23.93 10.70 -26.79
N VAL A 187 24.43 9.53 -27.21
CA VAL A 187 25.85 9.21 -27.43
C VAL A 187 26.17 9.08 -28.91
N MET A 188 25.30 8.44 -29.70
CA MET A 188 25.56 8.19 -31.13
C MET A 188 25.07 9.30 -32.04
N LEU A 189 23.92 9.91 -31.73
CA LEU A 189 23.57 11.18 -32.35
C LEU A 189 24.39 12.24 -31.63
N ASP A 190 25.26 12.91 -32.37
CA ASP A 190 25.89 14.11 -31.89
C ASP A 190 24.76 15.14 -31.72
N GLY A 191 24.21 15.23 -30.50
CA GLY A 191 23.08 16.09 -30.17
C GLY A 191 23.33 17.53 -30.60
N GLY A 192 24.59 17.97 -30.57
CA GLY A 192 25.00 19.25 -31.11
C GLY A 192 24.87 19.35 -32.64
N VAL A 193 25.26 18.31 -33.39
CA VAL A 193 25.08 18.25 -34.86
C VAL A 193 23.61 18.12 -35.23
N PHE A 194 22.85 17.30 -34.51
CA PHE A 194 21.41 17.16 -34.74
C PHE A 194 20.68 18.47 -34.44
N MET A 195 20.96 19.13 -33.32
CA MET A 195 20.35 20.42 -32.99
C MET A 195 20.81 21.52 -33.94
N ALA A 196 22.09 21.57 -34.32
CA ALA A 196 22.58 22.51 -35.33
C ALA A 196 21.93 22.28 -36.70
N GLY A 197 21.74 21.01 -37.09
CA GLY A 197 21.01 20.62 -38.27
C GLY A 197 19.52 20.97 -38.17
N LEU A 198 18.88 20.75 -37.02
CA LEU A 198 17.49 21.09 -36.75
C LEU A 198 17.28 22.61 -36.85
N PHE A 199 18.18 23.41 -36.28
CA PHE A 199 18.17 24.87 -36.43
C PHE A 199 18.38 25.30 -37.88
N ARG A 200 19.25 24.62 -38.63
CA ARG A 200 19.40 24.87 -40.08
C ARG A 200 18.12 24.52 -40.84
N THR A 201 17.48 23.40 -40.50
CA THR A 201 16.21 22.94 -41.09
C THR A 201 15.09 23.91 -40.79
N VAL A 202 14.94 24.35 -39.54
CA VAL A 202 13.97 25.39 -39.14
C VAL A 202 14.25 26.71 -39.86
N LYS A 203 15.52 27.12 -40.01
CA LYS A 203 15.88 28.31 -40.79
C LYS A 203 15.53 28.16 -42.28
N LYS A 204 15.80 27.00 -42.89
CA LYS A 204 15.44 26.69 -44.28
C LYS A 204 13.93 26.69 -44.47
N VAL A 205 13.17 26.03 -43.59
CA VAL A 205 11.70 25.97 -43.63
C VAL A 205 11.11 27.37 -43.44
N LYS A 206 11.66 28.18 -42.52
CA LYS A 206 11.25 29.58 -42.34
C LYS A 206 11.56 30.42 -43.58
N ALA A 207 12.72 30.25 -44.21
CA ALA A 207 13.07 30.92 -45.45
C ALA A 207 12.14 30.50 -46.60
N HIS A 208 11.80 29.21 -46.69
CA HIS A 208 10.89 28.68 -47.70
C HIS A 208 9.45 29.15 -47.49
N TYR A 209 9.00 29.23 -46.23
CA TYR A 209 7.72 29.84 -45.87
C TYR A 209 7.67 31.32 -46.27
N HIS A 210 8.73 32.10 -46.00
CA HIS A 210 8.78 33.50 -46.41
C HIS A 210 8.84 33.68 -47.93
N LEU A 211 9.54 32.81 -48.65
CA LEU A 211 9.57 32.77 -50.12
C LEU A 211 8.17 32.48 -50.69
N ARG A 212 7.48 31.47 -50.17
CA ARG A 212 6.12 31.13 -50.59
C ARG A 212 5.12 32.23 -50.23
N LYS A 213 5.25 32.85 -49.06
CA LYS A 213 4.45 34.01 -48.67
C LYS A 213 4.69 35.20 -49.62
N ARG A 214 5.94 35.46 -50.02
CA ARG A 214 6.27 36.50 -51.01
C ARG A 214 5.75 36.15 -52.41
N GLN A 215 5.82 34.89 -52.84
CA GLN A 215 5.27 34.43 -54.11
C GLN A 215 3.74 34.55 -54.12
N ASN A 216 3.05 34.20 -53.03
CA ASN A 216 1.60 34.39 -52.92
C ASN A 216 1.22 35.87 -52.91
N VAL A 217 1.99 36.73 -52.22
CA VAL A 217 1.77 38.19 -52.24
C VAL A 217 2.05 38.77 -53.63
N ASN A 218 3.07 38.30 -54.34
CA ASN A 218 3.37 38.74 -55.70
C ASN A 218 2.36 38.19 -56.72
N ALA A 219 1.87 36.96 -56.55
CA ALA A 219 0.80 36.40 -57.38
C ALA A 219 -0.50 37.18 -57.19
N GLN A 220 -0.86 37.53 -55.95
CA GLN A 220 -1.98 38.44 -55.66
C GLN A 220 -1.75 39.85 -56.22
N LYS A 221 -0.50 40.33 -56.26
CA LYS A 221 -0.15 41.62 -56.88
C LYS A 221 -0.25 41.56 -58.40
N ILE A 222 0.11 40.44 -59.03
CA ILE A 222 0.01 40.23 -60.48
C ILE A 222 -1.46 40.09 -60.90
N ASP A 223 -2.30 39.37 -60.13
CA ASP A 223 -3.75 39.33 -60.37
C ASP A 223 -4.40 40.70 -60.16
N ALA A 224 -3.96 41.48 -59.16
CA ALA A 224 -4.44 42.85 -58.98
C ALA A 224 -3.96 43.81 -60.10
N THR A 225 -2.90 43.47 -60.84
CA THR A 225 -2.37 44.29 -61.94
C THR A 225 -2.93 43.85 -63.31
N SER A 226 -3.28 42.56 -63.49
CA SER A 226 -4.03 42.10 -64.68
C SER A 226 -5.48 42.60 -64.65
N THR A 227 -6.12 42.60 -63.46
CA THR A 227 -7.48 43.13 -63.31
C THR A 227 -7.55 44.66 -63.50
N ALA A 228 -6.44 45.37 -63.31
CA ALA A 228 -6.36 46.82 -63.54
C ALA A 228 -6.05 47.21 -65.01
N LEU A 229 -5.62 46.25 -65.86
CA LEU A 229 -5.36 46.47 -67.29
C LEU A 229 -6.51 46.00 -68.21
N GLU A 230 -7.57 45.42 -67.65
CA GLU A 230 -8.77 44.99 -68.37
C GLU A 230 -10.00 45.91 -68.17
N MET A 231 -9.84 47.08 -67.54
CA MET A 231 -10.93 48.04 -67.30
C MET A 231 -10.83 49.38 -68.08
N ASP A 232 -10.09 49.42 -69.20
CA ASP A 232 -10.01 50.64 -70.04
C ASP A 232 -10.34 50.39 -71.53
N GLU A 233 -11.20 49.40 -71.82
CA GLU A 233 -11.83 49.27 -73.14
C GLU A 233 -13.34 49.03 -73.02
N LYS A 234 -14.05 50.14 -72.81
CA LYS A 234 -15.49 50.27 -73.07
C LYS A 234 -15.67 50.98 -74.41
N ASN A 235 -16.30 50.34 -75.40
CA ASN A 235 -17.67 50.70 -75.83
C ASN A 235 -18.09 50.14 -77.20
N GLY A 236 -19.36 49.70 -77.22
CA GLY A 236 -20.21 49.58 -78.40
C GLY A 236 -20.56 48.13 -78.72
N GLY A 237 -21.79 47.63 -78.64
CA GLY A 237 -23.09 48.22 -78.32
C GLY A 237 -24.18 47.26 -78.82
N VAL A 238 -25.37 47.39 -78.21
CA VAL A 238 -26.70 47.14 -78.81
C VAL A 238 -27.28 45.70 -78.79
N SER A 239 -28.45 45.59 -78.12
CA SER A 239 -29.62 44.73 -78.42
C SER A 239 -29.47 43.22 -78.17
N SER A 240 -30.40 42.45 -77.60
CA SER A 240 -31.80 42.60 -77.17
C SER A 240 -32.24 41.26 -76.57
N ASP A 241 -33.13 41.28 -75.57
CA ASP A 241 -34.14 40.24 -75.26
C ASP A 241 -33.64 38.82 -74.90
N LEU A 242 -34.29 37.95 -74.12
CA LEU A 242 -35.53 37.89 -73.34
C LEU A 242 -35.41 36.59 -72.51
N ASN A 243 -35.99 36.59 -71.31
CA ASN A 243 -36.63 35.45 -70.61
C ASN A 243 -35.88 34.26 -70.01
N HIS A 244 -36.29 34.02 -68.75
CA HIS A 244 -36.58 32.73 -68.07
C HIS A 244 -35.40 31.80 -67.77
N SER A 245 -35.37 30.97 -66.73
CA SER A 245 -36.07 30.75 -65.48
C SER A 245 -35.48 29.45 -64.90
N HIS A 246 -35.50 29.29 -63.57
CA HIS A 246 -35.54 28.01 -62.86
C HIS A 246 -34.31 27.07 -62.78
N ASP A 247 -34.02 26.76 -61.51
CA ASP A 247 -33.83 25.45 -60.89
C ASP A 247 -32.69 24.49 -61.25
N ALA A 248 -31.92 24.21 -60.18
CA ALA A 248 -31.73 22.92 -59.53
C ALA A 248 -31.02 21.76 -60.24
N SER A 249 -30.33 21.01 -59.36
CA SER A 249 -30.21 19.55 -59.38
C SER A 249 -29.09 18.89 -60.23
N LYS A 250 -28.12 18.36 -59.46
CA LYS A 250 -27.59 16.99 -59.45
C LYS A 250 -27.29 16.25 -60.77
N ASN A 251 -26.14 15.57 -60.65
CA ASN A 251 -25.81 14.21 -61.08
C ASN A 251 -25.24 13.97 -62.48
N HIS A 252 -24.02 13.40 -62.43
CA HIS A 252 -23.52 12.23 -63.15
C HIS A 252 -23.77 12.07 -64.65
N GLN A 253 -22.66 11.98 -65.40
CA GLN A 253 -22.06 10.75 -65.96
C GLN A 253 -21.58 10.98 -67.40
N MET A 254 -20.34 10.54 -67.66
CA MET A 254 -19.75 10.03 -68.93
C MET A 254 -19.92 10.90 -70.20
N GLU A 255 -18.94 11.11 -71.07
CA GLU A 255 -17.88 10.24 -71.57
C GLU A 255 -16.99 11.02 -72.56
N THR A 256 -15.80 10.49 -72.89
CA THR A 256 -14.93 10.85 -74.04
C THR A 256 -14.28 12.24 -74.01
N SER A 257 -13.06 12.51 -74.48
CA SER A 257 -12.08 11.79 -75.30
C SER A 257 -10.72 12.51 -75.18
N ASN A 258 -9.67 11.75 -75.44
CA ASN A 258 -8.29 12.13 -75.64
C ASN A 258 -8.04 13.53 -76.25
N SER A 259 -7.23 14.33 -75.55
CA SER A 259 -6.25 15.21 -76.19
C SER A 259 -5.00 15.30 -75.34
N SER A 260 -3.94 14.69 -75.88
CA SER A 260 -2.55 14.78 -75.47
C SER A 260 -2.02 16.21 -75.56
N SER A 261 -1.63 16.80 -74.42
CA SER A 261 -0.44 17.67 -74.23
C SER A 261 -0.55 18.39 -72.88
N SER A 262 0.60 18.58 -72.19
CA SER A 262 0.78 19.23 -70.87
C SER A 262 0.84 18.35 -69.60
N GLN A 263 1.59 17.25 -69.64
CA GLN A 263 2.20 16.71 -68.41
C GLN A 263 3.56 17.38 -68.15
N GLN A 264 3.60 18.62 -67.64
CA GLN A 264 4.82 19.17 -67.03
C GLN A 264 4.63 20.41 -66.14
N SER A 265 3.80 20.38 -65.09
CA SER A 265 3.87 21.44 -64.05
C SER A 265 3.19 21.17 -62.69
N ASN A 266 3.08 19.91 -62.22
CA ASN A 266 2.42 19.62 -60.93
C ASN A 266 3.30 18.94 -59.86
N SER A 267 4.64 18.96 -60.01
CA SER A 267 5.56 18.42 -58.99
C SER A 267 5.88 19.38 -57.83
N ASP A 268 5.51 20.65 -57.90
CA ASP A 268 6.08 21.68 -57.02
C ASP A 268 5.25 22.04 -55.79
N ASN A 269 4.18 21.28 -55.51
CA ASN A 269 3.35 21.47 -54.32
C ASN A 269 3.64 20.47 -53.20
N LYS A 270 4.92 20.13 -52.96
CA LYS A 270 5.28 19.50 -51.69
C LYS A 270 4.90 20.46 -50.56
N GLY A 271 3.99 20.02 -49.69
CA GLY A 271 3.56 20.80 -48.53
C GLY A 271 4.76 21.14 -47.64
N ILE A 272 4.68 22.26 -46.90
CA ILE A 272 5.71 22.65 -45.91
C ILE A 272 6.02 21.49 -44.95
N ALA A 273 5.01 20.67 -44.62
CA ALA A 273 5.16 19.45 -43.84
C ALA A 273 6.08 18.42 -44.51
N THR A 274 5.95 18.19 -45.82
CA THR A 274 6.79 17.24 -46.57
C THR A 274 8.24 17.71 -46.62
N VAL A 275 8.49 18.99 -46.89
CA VAL A 275 9.85 19.58 -46.89
C VAL A 275 10.48 19.52 -45.50
N PHE A 276 9.69 19.79 -44.45
CA PHE A 276 10.15 19.67 -43.08
C PHE A 276 10.51 18.23 -42.72
N VAL A 277 9.68 17.24 -43.06
CA VAL A 277 9.93 15.82 -42.80
C VAL A 277 11.16 15.32 -43.57
N GLU A 278 11.31 15.68 -44.85
CA GLU A 278 12.48 15.29 -45.67
C GLU A 278 13.79 15.88 -45.12
N GLU A 279 13.84 17.17 -44.79
CA GLU A 279 15.05 17.82 -44.24
C GLU A 279 15.33 17.39 -42.79
N LEU A 280 14.30 17.12 -42.00
CA LEU A 280 14.46 16.54 -40.66
C LEU A 280 15.03 15.13 -40.75
N GLY A 281 14.51 14.29 -41.66
CA GLY A 281 15.03 12.95 -41.93
C GLY A 281 16.49 13.00 -42.39
N ARG A 282 16.81 13.89 -43.34
CA ARG A 282 18.19 14.09 -43.81
C ARG A 282 19.12 14.54 -42.69
N THR A 283 18.70 15.52 -41.88
CA THR A 283 19.45 16.00 -40.72
C THR A 283 19.71 14.89 -39.72
N TYR A 284 18.70 14.07 -39.45
CA TYR A 284 18.80 12.92 -38.56
C TYR A 284 19.81 11.89 -39.08
N PHE A 285 19.73 11.52 -40.37
CA PHE A 285 20.68 10.61 -41.02
C PHE A 285 22.11 11.16 -41.07
N GLU A 286 22.27 12.45 -41.33
CA GLU A 286 23.58 13.11 -41.31
C GLU A 286 24.17 13.16 -39.89
N SER A 287 23.32 13.27 -38.85
CA SER A 287 23.74 13.24 -37.45
C SER A 287 24.10 11.83 -36.93
N LEU A 288 23.46 10.78 -37.45
CA LEU A 288 23.86 9.37 -37.25
C LEU A 288 25.25 9.07 -37.84
N SER A 289 25.72 9.96 -38.71
CA SER A 289 26.93 9.82 -39.51
C SER A 289 28.19 10.32 -38.77
N SER A 290 28.16 10.27 -37.43
CA SER A 290 29.30 10.56 -36.57
C SER A 290 30.57 9.90 -37.13
N PRO A 291 31.70 10.63 -37.25
CA PRO A 291 32.95 10.09 -37.80
C PRO A 291 33.42 8.82 -37.07
N ILE A 292 33.06 8.67 -35.79
CA ILE A 292 33.40 7.50 -34.98
C ILE A 292 32.56 6.30 -35.41
N VAL A 293 31.25 6.50 -35.64
CA VAL A 293 30.31 5.46 -36.11
C VAL A 293 30.66 4.97 -37.49
N LYS A 294 31.01 5.88 -38.40
CA LYS A 294 31.48 5.52 -39.74
C LYS A 294 32.81 4.77 -39.73
N LYS A 295 33.73 5.14 -38.85
CA LYS A 295 35.08 4.58 -38.81
C LYS A 295 35.15 3.23 -38.10
N HIS A 296 34.28 3.00 -37.12
CA HIS A 296 34.29 1.80 -36.28
C HIS A 296 32.86 1.27 -36.00
N PRO A 297 32.07 0.93 -37.04
CA PRO A 297 30.67 0.53 -36.87
C PRO A 297 30.52 -0.74 -36.03
N ILE A 298 31.41 -1.71 -36.22
CA ILE A 298 31.41 -2.99 -35.47
C ILE A 298 31.69 -2.75 -33.98
N VAL A 299 32.69 -1.92 -33.64
CA VAL A 299 33.06 -1.63 -32.25
C VAL A 299 31.89 -0.96 -31.53
N ILE A 300 31.19 -0.04 -32.19
CA ILE A 300 30.04 0.64 -31.60
C ILE A 300 28.83 -0.29 -31.49
N GLY A 301 28.57 -1.13 -32.50
CA GLY A 301 27.54 -2.16 -32.41
C GLY A 301 27.77 -3.10 -31.22
N LEU A 302 29.01 -3.55 -31.01
CA LEU A 302 29.40 -4.36 -29.85
C LEU A 302 29.24 -3.61 -28.52
N LEU A 303 29.61 -2.32 -28.46
CA LEU A 303 29.47 -1.51 -27.25
C LEU A 303 28.00 -1.25 -26.89
N VAL A 304 27.16 -0.96 -27.89
CA VAL A 304 25.70 -0.81 -27.73
C VAL A 304 25.07 -2.12 -27.26
N PHE A 305 25.47 -3.25 -27.86
CA PHE A 305 25.01 -4.57 -27.43
C PHE A 305 25.43 -4.91 -26.00
N LEU A 306 26.70 -4.70 -25.64
CA LEU A 306 27.20 -4.91 -24.27
C LEU A 306 26.44 -4.06 -23.25
N LEU A 307 26.14 -2.81 -23.60
CA LEU A 307 25.41 -1.90 -22.73
C LEU A 307 23.92 -2.24 -22.62
N PHE A 308 23.31 -2.72 -23.71
CA PHE A 308 21.99 -3.34 -23.65
C PHE A 308 22.00 -4.55 -22.71
N CYS A 309 22.94 -5.48 -22.87
CA CYS A 309 23.05 -6.66 -22.00
C CYS A 309 23.26 -6.28 -20.53
N LEU A 310 24.09 -5.26 -20.26
CA LEU A 310 24.31 -4.75 -18.91
C LEU A 310 23.02 -4.13 -18.32
N THR A 311 22.37 -3.22 -19.05
CA THR A 311 21.12 -2.58 -18.59
C THR A 311 20.00 -3.59 -18.43
N PHE A 312 19.88 -4.55 -19.35
CA PHE A 312 18.93 -5.66 -19.27
C PHE A 312 19.20 -6.56 -18.08
N GLY A 313 20.45 -6.92 -17.82
CA GLY A 313 20.84 -7.65 -16.62
C GLY A 313 20.46 -6.89 -15.34
N ILE A 314 20.77 -5.59 -15.28
CA ILE A 314 20.40 -4.73 -14.14
C ILE A 314 18.88 -4.71 -13.97
N PHE A 315 18.11 -4.43 -15.02
CA PHE A 315 16.66 -4.35 -14.90
C PHE A 315 16.03 -5.71 -14.58
N ILE A 316 16.52 -6.82 -15.12
CA ILE A 316 16.05 -8.16 -14.69
C ILE A 316 16.29 -8.32 -13.20
N VAL A 317 17.52 -8.07 -12.74
CA VAL A 317 17.87 -8.23 -11.32
C VAL A 317 17.00 -7.32 -10.47
N THR A 318 16.85 -6.04 -10.83
CA THR A 318 15.97 -5.10 -10.11
C THR A 318 14.54 -5.59 -10.07
N THR A 319 13.97 -6.03 -11.20
CA THR A 319 12.57 -6.45 -11.27
C THR A 319 12.33 -7.75 -10.48
N VAL A 320 13.30 -8.68 -10.47
CA VAL A 320 13.26 -9.91 -9.65
C VAL A 320 13.49 -9.61 -8.17
N VAL A 321 14.38 -8.68 -7.84
CA VAL A 321 14.61 -8.25 -6.45
C VAL A 321 13.40 -7.50 -5.90
N SER A 322 12.69 -6.74 -6.74
CA SER A 322 11.50 -5.97 -6.35
C SER A 322 10.18 -6.75 -6.52
N SER A 323 10.21 -8.01 -6.95
CA SER A 323 8.99 -8.80 -7.07
C SER A 323 8.42 -9.15 -5.70
N ASP A 324 7.08 -9.21 -5.62
CA ASP A 324 6.36 -9.60 -4.41
C ASP A 324 6.79 -8.73 -3.21
N PHE A 325 6.86 -7.42 -3.43
CA PHE A 325 7.32 -6.49 -2.41
C PHE A 325 6.28 -6.37 -1.29
N CYS A 326 6.74 -6.39 -0.05
CA CYS A 326 5.96 -6.04 1.11
C CYS A 326 6.54 -4.76 1.72
N VAL A 327 5.67 -3.77 1.91
CA VAL A 327 5.92 -2.62 2.77
C VAL A 327 4.84 -2.64 3.82
N ALA A 328 5.26 -2.70 5.07
CA ALA A 328 4.37 -2.72 6.20
C ALA A 328 4.71 -1.50 7.07
N TYR A 329 3.70 -0.84 7.67
CA TYR A 329 3.88 0.37 8.50
C TYR A 329 3.76 0.04 10.00
N ASP A 330 4.49 0.72 10.89
CA ASP A 330 4.41 0.54 12.35
C ASP A 330 4.87 -0.80 12.98
N PRO A 331 6.17 -1.15 12.95
CA PRO A 331 7.27 -0.39 12.36
C PRO A 331 7.33 -0.54 10.84
N ILE A 332 8.07 0.38 10.20
CA ILE A 332 8.34 0.27 8.76
C ILE A 332 9.18 -0.98 8.52
N GLU A 333 8.61 -1.95 7.82
CA GLU A 333 9.28 -3.16 7.40
C GLU A 333 9.20 -3.29 5.89
N VAL A 334 10.33 -3.64 5.29
CA VAL A 334 10.43 -3.85 3.84
C VAL A 334 10.98 -5.23 3.60
N SER A 335 10.26 -6.05 2.84
CA SER A 335 10.74 -7.35 2.42
C SER A 335 10.41 -7.64 0.96
N THR A 336 11.23 -8.48 0.34
CA THR A 336 11.05 -8.96 -1.02
C THR A 336 11.06 -10.47 -1.02
N PHE A 337 10.68 -11.09 -2.14
CA PHE A 337 10.76 -12.54 -2.30
C PHE A 337 12.14 -13.09 -1.89
N ILE A 338 13.23 -12.43 -2.30
CA ILE A 338 14.60 -12.89 -2.02
C ILE A 338 14.93 -12.76 -0.53
N THR A 339 14.58 -11.63 0.10
CA THR A 339 14.88 -11.43 1.53
C THR A 339 14.08 -12.41 2.38
N ARG A 340 12.80 -12.64 2.06
CA ARG A 340 11.95 -13.64 2.73
C ARG A 340 12.47 -15.06 2.53
N LYS A 341 12.95 -15.41 1.33
CA LYS A 341 13.52 -16.73 1.08
C LYS A 341 14.72 -17.06 1.97
N ASN A 342 15.45 -16.06 2.45
CA ASN A 342 16.62 -16.22 3.32
C ASN A 342 16.34 -15.86 4.80
N ASP A 343 15.11 -15.47 5.13
CA ASP A 343 14.73 -15.12 6.51
C ASP A 343 14.49 -16.39 7.34
N ASN A 344 15.28 -16.56 8.40
CA ASN A 344 15.17 -17.70 9.32
C ASN A 344 14.04 -17.53 10.34
N GLU A 345 13.43 -16.34 10.45
CA GLU A 345 12.29 -16.10 11.32
C GLU A 345 10.97 -16.58 10.72
N ILE A 346 10.93 -16.81 9.41
CA ILE A 346 9.77 -17.35 8.71
C ILE A 346 9.65 -18.84 9.01
N CYS A 347 8.43 -19.29 9.33
CA CYS A 347 8.20 -20.71 9.51
C CYS A 347 8.29 -21.47 8.17
N ARG A 348 9.15 -22.49 8.12
CA ARG A 348 9.45 -23.27 6.91
C ARG A 348 9.08 -24.74 6.99
N GLU A 349 8.85 -25.28 8.18
CA GLU A 349 8.49 -26.69 8.36
C GLU A 349 7.74 -26.89 9.68
N GLY A 350 6.88 -27.91 9.72
CA GLY A 350 6.20 -28.30 10.94
C GLY A 350 5.06 -27.37 11.36
N ILE A 351 4.76 -27.38 12.66
CA ILE A 351 3.79 -26.48 13.27
C ILE A 351 4.49 -25.18 13.63
N CYS A 352 4.00 -24.07 13.07
CA CYS A 352 4.64 -22.77 13.15
C CYS A 352 4.22 -21.97 14.37
N PHE A 353 2.90 -21.78 14.49
CA PHE A 353 2.28 -20.89 15.43
C PHE A 353 1.02 -21.57 15.91
N THR A 354 0.85 -21.66 17.23
CA THR A 354 -0.40 -22.05 17.87
C THR A 354 -0.89 -20.89 18.72
N TYR A 355 -2.16 -20.55 18.59
CA TYR A 355 -2.83 -19.49 19.34
C TYR A 355 -4.29 -19.87 19.57
N MET A 356 -4.97 -19.10 20.41
CA MET A 356 -6.36 -19.36 20.76
C MET A 356 -7.21 -18.15 20.41
N THR A 357 -8.40 -18.38 19.88
CA THR A 357 -9.43 -17.36 19.80
C THR A 357 -10.56 -17.71 20.77
N ILE A 358 -11.11 -16.69 21.43
CA ILE A 358 -12.28 -16.94 22.27
C ILE A 358 -13.49 -17.27 21.40
N SER A 359 -14.32 -18.17 21.93
CA SER A 359 -15.56 -18.61 21.29
C SER A 359 -16.74 -17.78 21.81
N ARG A 360 -17.95 -18.07 21.32
CA ARG A 360 -19.18 -17.43 21.80
C ARG A 360 -19.41 -17.58 23.32
N ASP A 361 -19.05 -18.70 23.93
CA ASP A 361 -19.10 -18.90 25.39
C ASP A 361 -17.73 -19.30 25.92
N ILE A 362 -17.02 -18.33 26.50
CA ILE A 362 -15.65 -18.51 26.96
C ILE A 362 -15.52 -19.36 28.24
N SER A 363 -16.65 -19.71 28.86
CA SER A 363 -16.66 -20.59 30.04
C SER A 363 -16.64 -22.07 29.67
N THR A 364 -17.10 -22.43 28.47
CA THR A 364 -17.26 -23.83 28.05
C THR A 364 -16.62 -24.16 26.71
N GLN A 365 -16.09 -23.17 25.98
CA GLN A 365 -15.59 -23.37 24.63
C GLN A 365 -14.33 -22.56 24.35
N MET A 366 -13.40 -23.13 23.57
CA MET A 366 -12.17 -22.47 23.13
C MET A 366 -11.82 -22.91 21.72
N ILE A 367 -11.43 -21.98 20.86
CA ILE A 367 -10.97 -22.29 19.51
C ILE A 367 -9.44 -22.27 19.50
N VAL A 368 -8.83 -23.40 19.16
CA VAL A 368 -7.37 -23.50 18.99
C VAL A 368 -7.05 -23.39 17.50
N ASN A 369 -6.19 -22.44 17.16
CA ASN A 369 -5.74 -22.16 15.81
C ASN A 369 -4.26 -22.50 15.70
N PHE A 370 -3.86 -23.11 14.60
CA PHE A 370 -2.44 -23.35 14.34
C PHE A 370 -2.11 -23.40 12.87
N GLN A 371 -0.87 -23.03 12.53
CA GLN A 371 -0.37 -23.06 11.16
C GLN A 371 0.59 -24.22 10.96
N VAL A 372 0.45 -24.92 9.83
CA VAL A 372 1.29 -26.06 9.47
C VAL A 372 1.92 -25.81 8.10
N VAL A 373 3.24 -25.94 8.00
CA VAL A 373 3.94 -25.97 6.72
C VAL A 373 4.18 -27.42 6.33
N ALA A 374 3.48 -27.85 5.28
CA ALA A 374 3.54 -29.20 4.74
C ALA A 374 3.17 -29.19 3.25
N THR A 375 3.72 -30.11 2.46
CA THR A 375 3.34 -30.28 1.05
C THR A 375 2.05 -31.08 0.91
N ARG A 376 1.77 -31.96 1.87
CA ARG A 376 0.54 -32.75 2.03
C ARG A 376 0.20 -32.89 3.51
N LEU A 377 -1.07 -32.76 3.84
CA LEU A 377 -1.60 -32.94 5.20
C LEU A 377 -2.53 -34.15 5.24
N ASP A 378 -2.27 -35.09 6.14
CA ASP A 378 -2.95 -36.38 6.27
C ASP A 378 -3.84 -36.44 7.53
N ASP A 379 -3.44 -35.76 8.61
CA ASP A 379 -4.24 -35.59 9.84
C ASP A 379 -3.84 -34.29 10.55
N ALA A 380 -4.73 -33.70 11.35
CA ALA A 380 -4.44 -32.51 12.15
C ALA A 380 -5.37 -32.46 13.37
N TYR A 381 -4.83 -32.20 14.55
CA TYR A 381 -5.57 -32.29 15.80
C TYR A 381 -4.91 -31.52 16.94
N VAL A 382 -5.65 -31.38 18.04
CA VAL A 382 -5.18 -30.74 19.27
C VAL A 382 -5.33 -31.71 20.43
N TYR A 383 -4.24 -31.94 21.15
CA TYR A 383 -4.27 -32.56 22.47
C TYR A 383 -4.69 -31.52 23.50
N TYR A 384 -5.58 -31.87 24.42
CA TYR A 384 -5.98 -30.99 25.51
C TYR A 384 -6.36 -31.77 26.77
N GLY A 385 -6.32 -31.10 27.91
CA GLY A 385 -6.78 -31.67 29.18
C GLY A 385 -6.79 -30.66 30.30
N THR A 386 -7.49 -30.99 31.39
CA THR A 386 -7.45 -30.24 32.64
C THR A 386 -6.21 -30.63 33.44
N PHE A 387 -5.68 -29.70 34.23
CA PHE A 387 -4.66 -30.00 35.23
C PHE A 387 -4.97 -29.27 36.55
N ASN A 388 -4.43 -29.76 37.66
CA ASN A 388 -4.53 -29.07 38.94
C ASN A 388 -3.47 -27.96 39.01
N PRO A 389 -3.86 -26.68 39.06
CA PRO A 389 -2.90 -25.58 39.08
C PRO A 389 -2.10 -25.45 40.38
N GLN A 390 -2.46 -26.20 41.42
CA GLN A 390 -1.74 -26.24 42.70
C GLN A 390 -0.55 -27.21 42.69
N LEU A 391 -0.33 -27.93 41.58
CA LEU A 391 0.71 -28.95 41.44
C LEU A 391 1.60 -28.64 40.23
N ASP A 392 2.82 -29.19 40.23
CA ASP A 392 3.66 -29.16 39.04
C ASP A 392 2.98 -29.87 37.87
N PHE A 393 3.14 -29.29 36.67
CA PHE A 393 2.52 -29.78 35.46
C PHE A 393 3.55 -30.41 34.53
N GLN A 394 3.26 -31.63 34.08
CA GLN A 394 3.97 -32.30 33.00
C GLN A 394 2.98 -32.76 31.93
N PHE A 395 3.29 -32.47 30.67
CA PHE A 395 2.46 -32.88 29.55
C PHE A 395 2.61 -34.38 29.26
N ASN A 396 1.50 -35.06 29.02
CA ASN A 396 1.46 -36.46 28.60
C ASN A 396 0.36 -36.68 27.56
N SER A 397 0.76 -36.96 26.32
CA SER A 397 -0.16 -37.20 25.21
C SER A 397 -1.06 -38.42 25.43
N ASN A 398 -0.60 -39.44 26.17
CA ASN A 398 -1.36 -40.67 26.41
C ASN A 398 -2.59 -40.47 27.32
N THR A 399 -2.57 -39.43 28.16
CA THR A 399 -3.68 -39.09 29.05
C THR A 399 -4.46 -37.87 28.57
N SER A 400 -4.05 -37.27 27.45
CA SER A 400 -4.69 -36.09 26.88
C SER A 400 -5.90 -36.50 26.05
N SER A 401 -6.97 -35.71 26.11
CA SER A 401 -8.05 -35.79 25.13
C SER A 401 -7.56 -35.27 23.78
N LYS A 402 -8.14 -35.76 22.68
CA LYS A 402 -7.81 -35.36 21.31
C LYS A 402 -9.06 -34.83 20.62
N VAL A 403 -8.96 -33.65 20.00
CA VAL A 403 -10.00 -33.11 19.10
C VAL A 403 -9.43 -32.96 17.69
N GLN A 404 -10.22 -33.36 16.69
CA GLN A 404 -9.81 -33.21 15.30
C GLN A 404 -9.91 -31.76 14.83
N ALA A 405 -8.95 -31.33 14.01
CA ALA A 405 -8.88 -30.00 13.44
C ALA A 405 -9.33 -30.00 11.98
N SER A 406 -9.85 -28.86 11.54
CA SER A 406 -10.12 -28.57 10.13
C SER A 406 -9.11 -27.56 9.62
N CYS A 407 -8.67 -27.74 8.39
CA CYS A 407 -7.60 -26.96 7.79
C CYS A 407 -7.97 -26.50 6.38
N PHE A 408 -7.41 -25.37 5.97
CA PHE A 408 -7.45 -24.94 4.57
C PHE A 408 -6.07 -24.44 4.17
N LYS A 409 -5.78 -24.52 2.87
CA LYS A 409 -4.51 -24.08 2.33
C LYS A 409 -4.51 -22.56 2.15
N LEU A 410 -3.40 -21.92 2.51
CA LEU A 410 -3.19 -20.48 2.32
C LEU A 410 -2.60 -20.16 0.94
N ASP A 411 -2.71 -21.04 -0.04
CA ASP A 411 -2.08 -20.93 -1.37
C ASP A 411 -2.60 -19.74 -2.20
N LYS A 412 -3.80 -19.24 -1.90
CA LYS A 412 -4.35 -18.03 -2.53
C LYS A 412 -3.70 -16.74 -2.06
N VAL A 413 -3.02 -16.75 -0.91
CA VAL A 413 -2.37 -15.55 -0.34
C VAL A 413 -0.86 -15.73 -0.16
N ILE A 414 -0.40 -16.94 0.17
CA ILE A 414 1.01 -17.29 0.29
C ILE A 414 1.33 -18.28 -0.83
N ASN A 415 2.00 -17.79 -1.88
CA ASN A 415 2.48 -18.60 -3.01
C ASN A 415 3.90 -19.16 -2.78
N GLU A 416 4.65 -18.62 -1.82
CA GLU A 416 6.06 -18.97 -1.57
C GLU A 416 6.23 -20.28 -0.79
N ILE A 417 5.24 -20.63 0.04
CA ILE A 417 5.30 -21.74 1.00
C ILE A 417 3.96 -22.47 1.00
N SER A 418 3.99 -23.81 0.99
CA SER A 418 2.80 -24.64 1.17
C SER A 418 2.37 -24.64 2.63
N ARG A 419 1.51 -23.69 2.98
CA ARG A 419 1.04 -23.48 4.36
C ARG A 419 -0.44 -23.76 4.50
N TYR A 420 -0.81 -24.40 5.59
CA TYR A 420 -2.18 -24.65 6.02
C TYR A 420 -2.48 -23.82 7.27
N GLN A 421 -3.67 -23.25 7.33
CA GLN A 421 -4.26 -22.73 8.56
C GLN A 421 -5.27 -23.76 9.06
N CYS A 422 -5.08 -24.23 10.28
CA CYS A 422 -5.91 -25.20 10.96
C CYS A 422 -6.62 -24.59 12.16
N TYR A 423 -7.80 -25.10 12.49
CA TYR A 423 -8.55 -24.72 13.68
C TYR A 423 -9.29 -25.93 14.27
N ALA A 424 -9.41 -25.98 15.59
CA ALA A 424 -10.18 -26.98 16.32
C ALA A 424 -11.02 -26.29 17.40
N ASN A 425 -12.32 -26.59 17.44
CA ASN A 425 -13.22 -26.08 18.47
C ASN A 425 -13.30 -27.08 19.62
N ILE A 426 -12.77 -26.71 20.79
CA ILE A 426 -12.84 -27.51 22.00
C ILE A 426 -14.13 -27.15 22.73
N LEU A 427 -15.05 -28.10 22.81
CA LEU A 427 -16.38 -27.94 23.41
C LEU A 427 -16.46 -28.59 24.79
N ASN A 428 -17.51 -28.25 25.54
CA ASN A 428 -17.85 -28.85 26.83
C ASN A 428 -16.71 -28.77 27.86
N LEU A 429 -15.95 -27.68 27.81
CA LEU A 429 -14.95 -27.37 28.84
C LEU A 429 -15.65 -27.09 30.16
N THR A 430 -15.02 -27.48 31.25
CA THR A 430 -15.47 -27.15 32.60
C THR A 430 -15.17 -25.67 32.85
N PRO A 431 -16.15 -24.87 33.29
CA PRO A 431 -15.93 -23.48 33.70
C PRO A 431 -14.91 -23.34 34.84
N SER A 432 -14.32 -22.15 34.98
CA SER A 432 -13.36 -21.82 36.05
C SER A 432 -12.21 -22.82 36.21
N SER A 433 -11.73 -23.41 35.11
CA SER A 433 -10.74 -24.50 35.13
C SER A 433 -9.48 -24.15 34.35
N SER A 434 -8.35 -24.75 34.75
CA SER A 434 -7.08 -24.63 34.05
C SER A 434 -6.90 -25.76 33.05
N TYR A 435 -6.62 -25.40 31.81
CA TYR A 435 -6.41 -26.32 30.70
C TYR A 435 -5.00 -26.17 30.11
N TYR A 436 -4.48 -27.28 29.59
CA TYR A 436 -3.32 -27.28 28.72
C TYR A 436 -3.72 -27.78 27.33
N MET A 437 -2.94 -27.40 26.31
CA MET A 437 -3.11 -27.90 24.95
C MET A 437 -1.80 -27.94 24.15
N LYS A 438 -1.76 -28.82 23.16
CA LYS A 438 -0.64 -28.99 22.23
C LYS A 438 -1.16 -29.40 20.85
N SER A 439 -0.82 -28.62 19.82
CA SER A 439 -1.20 -28.90 18.43
C SER A 439 -0.32 -30.00 17.84
N ALA A 440 -0.89 -30.83 16.97
CA ALA A 440 -0.19 -31.87 16.26
C ALA A 440 -0.79 -32.10 14.85
N ALA A 441 0.04 -32.53 13.92
CA ALA A 441 -0.34 -32.81 12.54
C ALA A 441 0.46 -33.99 11.98
N VAL A 442 -0.13 -34.73 11.05
CA VAL A 442 0.54 -35.78 10.28
C VAL A 442 0.54 -35.37 8.82
N GLY A 443 1.69 -35.40 8.18
CA GLY A 443 1.81 -34.98 6.78
C GLY A 443 3.23 -35.07 6.27
N VAL A 444 3.42 -34.66 5.01
CA VAL A 444 4.74 -34.62 4.37
C VAL A 444 5.32 -33.21 4.58
N PRO A 445 6.38 -33.04 5.40
CA PRO A 445 6.82 -31.72 5.86
C PRO A 445 7.45 -30.86 4.74
N ASN A 446 8.09 -31.49 3.77
CA ASN A 446 8.79 -30.80 2.69
C ASN A 446 8.83 -31.64 1.40
N TYR A 447 9.26 -31.04 0.28
CA TYR A 447 9.35 -31.72 -1.02
C TYR A 447 10.48 -32.76 -1.10
N SER A 448 11.44 -32.75 -0.16
CA SER A 448 12.52 -33.74 -0.11
C SER A 448 12.13 -35.06 0.54
N SER A 449 11.03 -35.08 1.31
CA SER A 449 10.47 -36.29 1.89
C SER A 449 9.26 -36.77 1.08
N SER A 450 9.10 -38.08 0.93
CA SER A 450 7.87 -38.71 0.44
C SER A 450 7.04 -39.35 1.57
N GLN A 451 7.63 -39.48 2.77
CA GLN A 451 7.00 -40.13 3.91
C GLN A 451 6.31 -39.11 4.80
N ALA A 452 5.10 -39.45 5.24
CA ALA A 452 4.39 -38.68 6.23
C ALA A 452 5.04 -38.87 7.61
N SER A 453 5.12 -37.79 8.38
CA SER A 453 5.66 -37.77 9.74
C SER A 453 4.72 -37.03 10.68
N LEU A 454 4.76 -37.40 11.95
CA LEU A 454 4.12 -36.62 13.01
C LEU A 454 4.92 -35.33 13.24
N MET A 455 4.23 -34.20 13.19
CA MET A 455 4.72 -32.87 13.50
C MET A 455 3.96 -32.40 14.74
N GLU A 456 4.67 -32.13 15.83
CA GLU A 456 4.08 -31.59 17.05
C GLU A 456 4.57 -30.17 17.29
N ASP A 457 3.71 -29.34 17.88
CA ASP A 457 4.14 -28.04 18.37
C ASP A 457 5.22 -28.23 19.46
N PRO A 458 6.36 -27.53 19.41
CA PRO A 458 7.36 -27.65 20.46
C PRO A 458 6.87 -27.13 21.83
N MET A 459 5.84 -26.28 21.86
CA MET A 459 5.31 -25.66 23.07
C MET A 459 3.99 -26.29 23.53
N VAL A 460 3.80 -26.32 24.85
CA VAL A 460 2.51 -26.63 25.48
C VAL A 460 1.93 -25.34 26.01
N TYR A 461 0.74 -25.00 25.55
CA TYR A 461 0.05 -23.77 25.92
C TYR A 461 -0.92 -24.05 27.06
N LYS A 462 -1.12 -23.07 27.94
CA LYS A 462 -2.10 -23.15 29.02
C LYS A 462 -3.09 -22.00 28.93
N PHE A 463 -4.34 -22.26 29.23
CA PHE A 463 -5.40 -21.25 29.30
C PHE A 463 -6.36 -21.54 30.46
N ARG A 464 -7.22 -20.57 30.77
CA ARG A 464 -8.27 -20.70 31.78
C ARG A 464 -9.63 -20.48 31.13
N THR A 465 -10.61 -21.30 31.50
CA THR A 465 -12.02 -21.01 31.19
C THR A 465 -12.58 -20.02 32.19
N ALA A 466 -13.45 -19.12 31.72
CA ALA A 466 -14.12 -18.17 32.60
C ALA A 466 -15.18 -18.85 33.50
N PRO A 467 -15.64 -18.19 34.56
CA PRO A 467 -16.81 -18.63 35.32
C PRO A 467 -18.06 -18.69 34.45
N SER A 468 -18.84 -19.75 34.59
CA SER A 468 -20.16 -19.85 33.95
C SER A 468 -21.23 -19.09 34.74
N ALA A 469 -22.39 -18.93 34.11
CA ALA A 469 -23.62 -18.42 34.72
C ALA A 469 -24.00 -19.12 36.04
N SER A 470 -23.72 -20.43 36.13
CA SER A 470 -24.10 -21.29 37.25
C SER A 470 -23.04 -21.38 38.35
N SER A 471 -21.91 -20.67 38.22
CA SER A 471 -20.86 -20.70 39.23
C SER A 471 -21.25 -19.94 40.51
N ASN A 472 -20.90 -20.50 41.68
CA ASN A 472 -21.17 -19.94 43.00
C ASN A 472 -20.05 -19.02 43.52
N SER A 473 -18.88 -18.98 42.87
CA SER A 473 -17.76 -18.10 43.24
C SER A 473 -17.92 -16.69 42.66
N ASP A 474 -17.15 -15.72 43.18
CA ASP A 474 -17.02 -14.36 42.60
C ASP A 474 -16.93 -14.43 41.07
N ARG A 475 -17.99 -13.98 40.39
CA ARG A 475 -18.17 -14.09 38.94
C ARG A 475 -17.44 -12.97 38.19
N VAL A 476 -16.21 -12.70 38.59
CA VAL A 476 -15.41 -11.67 37.93
C VAL A 476 -14.88 -12.26 36.62
N VAL A 477 -15.24 -11.63 35.51
CA VAL A 477 -14.61 -11.87 34.22
C VAL A 477 -13.83 -10.63 33.84
N SER A 478 -12.52 -10.77 33.68
CA SER A 478 -11.64 -9.69 33.24
C SER A 478 -10.92 -10.00 31.93
N PHE A 479 -10.58 -8.95 31.19
CA PHE A 479 -9.83 -9.01 29.95
C PHE A 479 -9.05 -7.71 29.76
N VAL A 480 -8.07 -7.72 28.86
CA VAL A 480 -7.41 -6.49 28.41
C VAL A 480 -7.93 -6.09 27.04
N ASN A 481 -8.05 -4.79 26.76
CA ASN A 481 -8.52 -4.26 25.50
C ASN A 481 -7.63 -3.11 25.01
N GLY A 482 -7.23 -3.18 23.75
CA GLY A 482 -6.68 -2.05 23.00
C GLY A 482 -6.93 -2.28 21.51
N GLY A 483 -6.47 -1.38 20.66
CA GLY A 483 -6.48 -1.54 19.21
C GLY A 483 -5.18 -0.98 18.66
N ASP A 484 -4.97 -1.09 17.35
CA ASP A 484 -3.81 -0.45 16.71
C ASP A 484 -2.53 -1.03 17.31
N PHE A 485 -2.49 -2.36 17.25
CA PHE A 485 -1.50 -3.17 17.93
C PHE A 485 -0.23 -3.24 17.07
N ALA A 486 0.86 -2.70 17.59
CA ALA A 486 2.16 -2.82 16.97
C ALA A 486 3.20 -3.29 17.98
N TRP A 487 3.96 -4.33 17.64
CA TRP A 487 5.08 -4.76 18.48
C TRP A 487 6.23 -3.76 18.36
N LYS A 488 6.43 -3.00 19.44
CA LYS A 488 7.54 -2.06 19.66
C LYS A 488 7.94 -2.11 21.13
N GLU A 489 8.98 -1.36 21.48
CA GLU A 489 9.48 -1.27 22.87
C GLU A 489 8.34 -0.96 23.86
N ALA A 490 7.52 0.06 23.58
CA ALA A 490 6.39 0.43 24.41
C ALA A 490 5.42 -0.75 24.67
N THR A 491 5.14 -1.55 23.65
CA THR A 491 4.24 -2.71 23.72
C THR A 491 4.86 -3.86 24.50
N PHE A 492 6.17 -4.11 24.34
CA PHE A 492 6.87 -5.11 25.16
C PHE A 492 6.86 -4.73 26.64
N GLN A 493 7.07 -3.46 26.95
CA GLN A 493 7.05 -2.94 28.32
C GLN A 493 5.64 -2.96 28.92
N LEU A 494 4.61 -2.62 28.13
CA LEU A 494 3.23 -2.78 28.55
C LEU A 494 2.85 -4.25 28.78
N ALA A 495 3.30 -5.18 27.95
CA ALA A 495 3.02 -6.60 28.13
C ALA A 495 3.55 -7.12 29.48
N SER A 496 4.63 -6.53 30.03
CA SER A 496 5.13 -6.88 31.37
C SER A 496 4.11 -6.63 32.49
N VAL A 497 3.20 -5.64 32.31
CA VAL A 497 2.13 -5.32 33.27
C VAL A 497 1.18 -6.50 33.46
N LEU A 498 0.99 -7.35 32.45
CA LEU A 498 0.15 -8.55 32.54
C LEU A 498 0.62 -9.51 33.64
N THR A 499 1.93 -9.53 33.93
CA THR A 499 2.47 -10.32 35.05
C THR A 499 1.95 -9.80 36.39
N ASN A 500 1.91 -8.48 36.57
CA ASN A 500 1.37 -7.86 37.79
C ASN A 500 -0.14 -8.10 37.92
N LEU A 501 -0.88 -8.07 36.82
CA LEU A 501 -2.31 -8.42 36.84
C LEU A 501 -2.56 -9.88 37.24
N GLY A 502 -1.58 -10.76 37.00
CA GLY A 502 -1.60 -12.16 37.41
C GLY A 502 -1.45 -12.42 38.91
N SER A 503 -1.03 -11.41 39.69
CA SER A 503 -0.85 -11.56 41.15
C SER A 503 -2.17 -11.75 41.91
N ASN A 504 -3.30 -11.38 41.31
CA ASN A 504 -4.63 -11.63 41.84
C ASN A 504 -5.42 -12.50 40.84
N VAL A 505 -5.57 -13.78 41.17
CA VAL A 505 -6.22 -14.78 40.30
C VAL A 505 -7.64 -14.39 39.91
N THR A 506 -8.38 -13.73 40.81
CA THR A 506 -9.78 -13.32 40.62
C THR A 506 -9.93 -12.20 39.59
N THR A 507 -8.96 -11.30 39.52
CA THR A 507 -8.98 -10.16 38.59
C THR A 507 -8.03 -10.34 37.40
N CYS A 508 -7.29 -11.45 37.35
CA CYS A 508 -6.34 -11.72 36.28
C CYS A 508 -7.08 -11.95 34.94
N PRO A 509 -6.66 -11.28 33.84
CA PRO A 509 -7.28 -11.40 32.53
C PRO A 509 -7.45 -12.84 32.03
N TYR A 510 -8.60 -13.12 31.41
CA TYR A 510 -8.89 -14.39 30.74
C TYR A 510 -8.50 -14.38 29.26
N PHE A 511 -8.55 -13.21 28.61
CA PHE A 511 -8.23 -13.02 27.20
C PHE A 511 -7.81 -11.57 26.93
N ALA A 512 -7.38 -11.30 25.69
CA ALA A 512 -7.10 -9.96 25.18
C ALA A 512 -7.97 -9.66 23.96
N MET A 513 -8.58 -8.47 23.94
CA MET A 513 -9.34 -7.91 22.83
C MET A 513 -8.47 -6.91 22.06
N VAL A 514 -8.26 -7.15 20.77
CA VAL A 514 -7.59 -6.23 19.84
C VAL A 514 -8.63 -5.63 18.89
N GLY A 515 -8.97 -4.36 19.07
CA GLY A 515 -10.04 -3.68 18.34
C GLY A 515 -9.69 -3.26 16.91
N GLY A 516 -9.05 -4.14 16.14
CA GLY A 516 -8.61 -3.87 14.76
C GLY A 516 -7.18 -3.36 14.67
N ASP A 517 -6.65 -3.35 13.44
CA ASP A 517 -5.28 -2.98 13.09
C ASP A 517 -4.26 -3.78 13.91
N ILE A 518 -4.22 -5.06 13.61
CA ILE A 518 -3.56 -6.07 14.45
C ILE A 518 -2.09 -6.20 14.10
N SER A 519 -1.79 -6.37 12.81
CA SER A 519 -0.42 -6.60 12.34
C SER A 519 0.06 -5.55 11.37
N TYR A 520 -0.78 -4.62 10.92
CA TYR A 520 -0.43 -3.58 9.94
C TYR A 520 0.17 -4.13 8.63
N GLU A 521 -0.27 -5.32 8.21
CA GLU A 521 0.12 -5.93 6.94
C GLU A 521 -0.50 -5.26 5.69
N ASN A 522 -1.50 -4.40 5.90
CA ASN A 522 -2.18 -3.57 4.90
C ASN A 522 -2.93 -4.37 3.82
N GLY A 523 -3.46 -5.54 4.18
CA GLY A 523 -4.07 -6.46 3.23
C GLY A 523 -3.12 -6.97 2.15
N CYS A 524 -1.79 -6.90 2.35
CA CYS A 524 -0.78 -7.31 1.39
C CYS A 524 -0.38 -8.79 1.59
N PRO A 525 -0.68 -9.69 0.63
CA PRO A 525 -0.35 -11.12 0.73
C PRO A 525 1.15 -11.44 0.84
N TYR A 526 2.01 -10.48 0.50
CA TYR A 526 3.46 -10.65 0.61
C TYR A 526 4.01 -10.25 1.99
N CYS A 527 3.16 -9.63 2.83
CA CYS A 527 3.48 -9.24 4.19
C CYS A 527 3.20 -10.31 5.24
N TYR A 528 3.00 -11.58 4.85
CA TYR A 528 2.84 -12.69 5.80
C TYR A 528 3.96 -12.85 6.85
N PRO A 529 5.25 -12.51 6.62
CA PRO A 529 6.25 -12.61 7.69
C PRO A 529 5.94 -11.71 8.88
N ARG A 530 5.13 -10.67 8.66
CA ARG A 530 4.66 -9.80 9.73
C ARG A 530 3.73 -10.51 10.68
N TRP A 531 2.82 -11.34 10.16
CA TRP A 531 2.00 -12.24 10.97
C TRP A 531 2.85 -13.27 11.71
N ASP A 532 3.87 -13.83 11.05
CA ASP A 532 4.80 -14.79 11.67
C ASP A 532 5.47 -14.18 12.91
N ARG A 533 6.05 -12.98 12.78
CA ARG A 533 6.61 -12.23 13.91
C ARG A 533 5.55 -11.88 14.95
N TRP A 534 4.37 -11.44 14.52
CA TRP A 534 3.28 -11.05 15.40
C TRP A 534 2.84 -12.20 16.32
N PHE A 535 2.63 -13.40 15.76
CA PHE A 535 2.25 -14.58 16.55
C PHE A 535 3.39 -15.07 17.45
N LYS A 536 4.63 -15.04 16.97
CA LYS A 536 5.82 -15.36 17.78
C LYS A 536 5.89 -14.49 19.04
N TYR A 537 5.65 -13.18 18.89
CA TYR A 537 5.64 -12.25 20.02
C TYR A 537 4.38 -12.38 20.87
N TRP A 538 3.21 -12.64 20.28
CA TRP A 538 2.00 -12.92 21.03
C TRP A 538 2.17 -14.10 21.98
N ALA A 539 2.62 -15.25 21.47
CA ALA A 539 2.86 -16.45 22.27
C ALA A 539 3.87 -16.23 23.41
N LYS A 540 4.85 -15.33 23.20
CA LYS A 540 5.91 -15.03 24.16
C LYS A 540 5.50 -14.03 25.23
N TYR A 541 4.83 -12.94 24.85
CA TYR A 541 4.64 -11.77 25.71
C TYR A 541 3.20 -11.60 26.20
N MET A 542 2.20 -12.07 25.44
CA MET A 542 0.79 -11.96 25.83
C MET A 542 0.39 -13.11 26.74
N VAL A 543 1.05 -13.16 27.88
CA VAL A 543 0.91 -14.19 28.89
C VAL A 543 0.66 -13.56 30.26
N VAL A 544 -0.08 -14.28 31.10
CA VAL A 544 -0.26 -13.95 32.52
C VAL A 544 0.39 -15.04 33.36
N LYS A 545 1.25 -14.64 34.29
CA LYS A 545 1.84 -15.56 35.27
C LYS A 545 1.01 -15.52 36.54
N ILE A 546 0.58 -16.68 37.01
CA ILE A 546 -0.16 -16.82 38.27
C ILE A 546 0.66 -17.67 39.22
N ASP A 547 0.88 -17.13 40.42
CA ASP A 547 1.53 -17.84 41.52
C ASP A 547 0.44 -18.47 42.40
N TYR A 548 0.36 -19.80 42.40
CA TYR A 548 -0.61 -20.55 43.20
C TYR A 548 -0.06 -20.87 44.61
N SER A 549 1.26 -20.99 44.73
CA SER A 549 1.98 -21.10 46.00
C SER A 549 3.38 -20.47 45.87
N SER A 550 4.16 -20.48 46.96
CA SER A 550 5.55 -19.99 46.93
C SER A 550 6.49 -20.78 46.00
N SER A 551 6.11 -21.99 45.61
CA SER A 551 6.91 -22.86 44.74
C SER A 551 6.22 -23.24 43.42
N ILE A 552 4.93 -22.96 43.27
CA ILE A 552 4.13 -23.35 42.09
C ILE A 552 3.61 -22.10 41.39
N SER A 553 4.09 -21.90 40.17
CA SER A 553 3.63 -20.85 39.27
C SER A 553 3.31 -21.43 37.90
N HIS A 554 2.29 -20.85 37.26
CA HIS A 554 1.96 -21.20 35.88
C HIS A 554 1.78 -19.96 35.02
N THR A 555 2.29 -20.06 33.80
CA THR A 555 2.12 -19.05 32.75
C THR A 555 0.98 -19.49 31.84
N TYR A 556 -0.01 -18.63 31.67
CA TYR A 556 -1.16 -18.83 30.80
C TYR A 556 -1.07 -17.88 29.62
N THR A 557 -1.24 -18.39 28.41
CA THR A 557 -1.32 -17.57 27.19
C THR A 557 -2.71 -16.98 27.09
N LEU A 558 -2.81 -15.68 26.82
CA LEU A 558 -4.10 -15.03 26.62
C LEU A 558 -4.67 -15.40 25.25
N PRO A 559 -5.88 -16.00 25.18
CA PRO A 559 -6.66 -16.09 23.96
C PRO A 559 -6.97 -14.71 23.39
N ILE A 560 -7.27 -14.69 22.10
CA ILE A 560 -7.41 -13.48 21.30
C ILE A 560 -8.89 -13.29 20.93
N ALA A 561 -9.40 -12.08 21.12
CA ALA A 561 -10.63 -11.59 20.53
C ALA A 561 -10.25 -10.39 19.63
N THR A 562 -10.82 -10.24 18.43
CA THR A 562 -10.33 -9.18 17.53
C THR A 562 -11.41 -8.55 16.65
N ALA A 563 -11.54 -7.22 16.63
CA ALA A 563 -12.29 -6.57 15.56
C ALA A 563 -11.45 -6.49 14.27
N VAL A 564 -12.09 -6.30 13.12
CA VAL A 564 -11.39 -6.00 11.87
C VAL A 564 -11.10 -4.49 11.80
N GLY A 565 -9.87 -4.12 11.45
CA GLY A 565 -9.46 -2.74 11.18
C GLY A 565 -9.13 -2.48 9.71
N ASN A 566 -8.89 -1.22 9.37
CA ASN A 566 -8.63 -0.84 7.97
C ASN A 566 -7.30 -1.40 7.46
N HIS A 567 -6.31 -1.62 8.32
CA HIS A 567 -5.02 -2.20 7.94
C HIS A 567 -5.11 -3.71 7.65
N GLU A 568 -6.18 -4.40 8.05
CA GLU A 568 -6.40 -5.79 7.62
C GLU A 568 -6.85 -5.92 6.15
N ALA A 569 -7.40 -4.85 5.56
CA ALA A 569 -7.84 -4.80 4.16
C ALA A 569 -7.15 -3.70 3.33
N GLY A 570 -6.16 -3.03 3.93
CA GLY A 570 -5.41 -1.91 3.37
C GLY A 570 -6.17 -0.57 3.28
N ASN A 571 -7.47 -0.51 3.58
CA ASN A 571 -8.25 0.71 3.85
C ASN A 571 -9.67 0.34 4.34
N PHE A 572 -10.50 1.34 4.63
CA PHE A 572 -11.94 1.20 4.82
C PHE A 572 -12.70 1.07 3.48
N LYS A 573 -14.00 0.79 3.58
CA LYS A 573 -14.99 0.75 2.49
C LYS A 573 -14.61 -0.22 1.37
N ARG A 574 -14.03 -1.36 1.74
CA ARG A 574 -13.65 -2.44 0.84
C ARG A 574 -14.80 -3.41 0.64
N SER A 575 -15.65 -3.13 -0.36
CA SER A 575 -16.79 -4.00 -0.69
C SER A 575 -16.41 -5.46 -0.97
N SER A 576 -15.21 -5.70 -1.50
CA SER A 576 -14.67 -7.04 -1.70
C SER A 576 -13.84 -7.48 -0.50
N ARG A 577 -14.26 -8.58 0.11
CA ARG A 577 -13.49 -9.25 1.17
C ARG A 577 -12.19 -9.84 0.66
N VAL A 578 -11.98 -10.04 -0.63
CA VAL A 578 -10.72 -10.58 -1.19
C VAL A 578 -9.51 -9.71 -0.83
N THR A 579 -9.74 -8.42 -0.57
CA THR A 579 -8.72 -7.44 -0.16
C THR A 579 -8.15 -7.70 1.24
N ASN A 580 -8.86 -8.47 2.07
CA ASN A 580 -8.41 -8.88 3.39
C ASN A 580 -7.61 -10.19 3.26
N ALA A 581 -6.29 -10.08 3.24
CA ALA A 581 -5.44 -11.22 2.96
C ALA A 581 -5.46 -12.26 4.09
N TYR A 582 -5.58 -11.83 5.36
CA TYR A 582 -5.32 -12.72 6.49
C TYR A 582 -6.39 -12.75 7.57
N TYR A 583 -6.93 -11.62 8.02
CA TYR A 583 -7.74 -11.55 9.23
C TYR A 583 -8.90 -12.56 9.24
N ILE A 584 -9.68 -12.64 8.15
CA ILE A 584 -10.82 -13.55 8.04
C ILE A 584 -10.37 -15.03 8.14
N ARG A 585 -9.17 -15.34 7.63
CA ARG A 585 -8.58 -16.68 7.65
C ARG A 585 -8.01 -17.05 9.02
N LEU A 586 -7.39 -16.09 9.69
CA LEU A 586 -6.62 -16.33 10.92
C LEU A 586 -7.46 -16.24 12.20
N PHE A 587 -8.51 -15.43 12.25
CA PHE A 587 -9.24 -15.19 13.50
C PHE A 587 -10.71 -15.67 13.44
N PRO A 588 -10.97 -16.97 13.49
CA PRO A 588 -12.33 -17.46 13.71
C PRO A 588 -12.76 -17.21 15.16
N HIS A 589 -13.80 -16.41 15.38
CA HIS A 589 -14.42 -16.21 16.70
C HIS A 589 -15.72 -17.01 16.88
N GLU A 590 -16.30 -17.47 15.77
CA GLU A 590 -17.40 -18.41 15.73
C GLU A 590 -17.14 -19.46 14.65
N ILE A 591 -17.36 -20.73 14.99
CA ILE A 591 -17.26 -21.86 14.07
C ILE A 591 -18.57 -22.64 14.19
N GLU A 592 -19.18 -22.97 13.05
CA GLU A 592 -20.37 -23.82 13.03
C GLU A 592 -20.07 -25.18 13.65
N THR A 593 -20.77 -25.50 14.73
CA THR A 593 -20.70 -26.83 15.35
C THR A 593 -21.56 -27.79 14.54
N THR A 594 -20.99 -28.45 13.54
CA THR A 594 -21.68 -29.54 12.85
C THR A 594 -21.49 -30.84 13.62
N THR A 595 -22.58 -31.59 13.83
CA THR A 595 -22.54 -32.93 14.43
C THR A 595 -21.95 -33.99 13.48
N ALA A 596 -21.76 -33.65 12.20
CA ALA A 596 -21.09 -34.49 11.22
C ALA A 596 -19.56 -34.43 11.37
N PRO A 597 -18.82 -35.50 11.03
CA PRO A 597 -17.37 -35.46 10.97
C PRO A 597 -16.92 -34.36 10.02
N VAL A 598 -16.23 -33.34 10.54
CA VAL A 598 -15.74 -32.22 9.74
C VAL A 598 -14.59 -32.72 8.88
N PRO A 599 -14.58 -32.45 7.57
CA PRO A 599 -13.46 -32.87 6.72
C PRO A 599 -12.16 -32.20 7.19
N LEU A 600 -11.04 -32.91 7.06
CA LEU A 600 -9.71 -32.39 7.38
C LEU A 600 -9.40 -31.14 6.54
N ILE A 601 -9.69 -31.18 5.23
CA ILE A 601 -9.50 -30.05 4.33
C ILE A 601 -10.85 -29.43 4.01
N VAL A 602 -11.04 -28.19 4.46
CA VAL A 602 -12.22 -27.35 4.20
C VAL A 602 -11.91 -26.29 3.14
N ALA A 603 -12.97 -25.68 2.61
CA ALA A 603 -12.83 -24.52 1.74
C ALA A 603 -12.25 -23.31 2.49
N ASP A 604 -11.49 -22.49 1.77
CA ASP A 604 -10.98 -21.21 2.26
C ASP A 604 -12.15 -20.31 2.74
N PRO A 605 -12.17 -19.88 4.02
CA PRO A 605 -13.33 -19.23 4.64
C PRO A 605 -13.46 -17.73 4.31
N GLN A 606 -12.65 -17.21 3.39
CA GLN A 606 -12.56 -15.78 3.06
C GLN A 606 -13.90 -15.05 2.90
N ASN A 607 -14.91 -15.74 2.36
CA ASN A 607 -16.22 -15.16 2.08
C ASN A 607 -17.36 -15.75 2.94
N SER A 608 -17.06 -16.70 3.83
CA SER A 608 -18.10 -17.40 4.62
C SER A 608 -18.12 -16.99 6.08
N ARG A 609 -17.00 -16.54 6.65
CA ARG A 609 -16.94 -16.11 8.05
C ARG A 609 -17.54 -14.72 8.25
N ALA A 610 -18.39 -14.58 9.25
CA ALA A 610 -18.90 -13.30 9.71
C ALA A 610 -17.78 -12.47 10.35
N LEU A 611 -17.86 -11.14 10.20
CA LEU A 611 -16.97 -10.18 10.87
C LEU A 611 -17.60 -9.66 12.17
N GLN A 612 -18.92 -9.79 12.25
CA GLN A 612 -19.76 -9.52 13.41
C GLN A 612 -20.02 -10.80 14.19
N TYR A 613 -19.87 -10.74 15.51
CA TYR A 613 -20.04 -11.90 16.39
C TYR A 613 -20.25 -11.47 17.86
N ILE A 614 -20.57 -12.44 18.72
CA ILE A 614 -20.95 -12.20 20.12
C ILE A 614 -20.14 -13.09 21.06
N HIS A 615 -19.73 -12.54 22.20
CA HIS A 615 -19.19 -13.30 23.32
C HIS A 615 -20.02 -13.10 24.59
N TYR A 616 -20.33 -14.20 25.27
CA TYR A 616 -20.93 -14.19 26.60
C TYR A 616 -19.84 -14.32 27.65
N LEU A 617 -19.81 -13.36 28.58
CA LEU A 617 -18.91 -13.34 29.72
C LEU A 617 -19.75 -13.61 30.96
N SER A 618 -19.88 -14.91 31.30
CA SER A 618 -20.79 -15.40 32.33
C SER A 618 -22.27 -15.06 32.03
N ASN A 619 -23.08 -14.75 33.04
CA ASN A 619 -24.49 -14.36 32.91
C ASN A 619 -24.75 -12.85 33.04
N HIS A 620 -23.71 -12.02 33.17
CA HIS A 620 -23.89 -10.59 33.44
C HIS A 620 -23.47 -9.69 32.29
N THR A 621 -22.51 -10.14 31.47
CA THR A 621 -21.94 -9.33 30.39
C THR A 621 -22.04 -10.02 29.04
N VAL A 622 -22.41 -9.24 28.02
CA VAL A 622 -22.25 -9.61 26.61
C VAL A 622 -21.34 -8.61 25.91
N VAL A 623 -20.48 -9.11 25.03
CA VAL A 623 -19.62 -8.31 24.14
C VAL A 623 -20.06 -8.56 22.70
N MET A 624 -20.38 -7.50 21.97
CA MET A 624 -20.68 -7.52 20.54
C MET A 624 -19.54 -6.87 19.78
N VAL A 625 -19.04 -7.54 18.75
CA VAL A 625 -18.01 -7.00 17.85
C VAL A 625 -18.65 -6.73 16.49
N LEU A 626 -18.36 -5.57 15.91
CA LEU A 626 -18.90 -5.13 14.63
C LEU A 626 -17.79 -4.72 13.67
N ASP A 627 -18.06 -4.83 12.37
CA ASP A 627 -17.18 -4.30 11.33
C ASP A 627 -17.45 -2.80 11.18
N SER A 628 -16.48 -1.95 11.52
CA SER A 628 -16.63 -0.50 11.43
C SER A 628 -16.36 0.01 10.01
N TRP A 629 -17.04 -0.59 9.03
CA TRP A 629 -16.97 -0.25 7.61
C TRP A 629 -15.65 -0.57 6.91
N VAL A 630 -14.94 -1.59 7.34
CA VAL A 630 -13.86 -2.20 6.55
C VAL A 630 -14.47 -2.92 5.35
N HIS A 631 -15.43 -3.82 5.58
CA HIS A 631 -16.16 -4.52 4.51
C HIS A 631 -17.67 -4.24 4.54
N ASP A 632 -18.30 -4.43 5.70
CA ASP A 632 -19.74 -4.27 5.87
C ASP A 632 -20.05 -2.87 6.42
N SER A 633 -20.92 -2.13 5.72
CA SER A 633 -21.36 -0.80 6.16
C SER A 633 -22.17 -0.86 7.47
N PRO A 634 -22.26 0.26 8.22
CA PRO A 634 -23.13 0.36 9.37
C PRO A 634 -24.59 0.01 9.07
N ALA A 635 -25.10 0.46 7.91
CA ALA A 635 -26.44 0.14 7.46
C ALA A 635 -26.66 -1.37 7.27
N GLN A 636 -25.71 -2.10 6.68
CA GLN A 636 -25.82 -3.55 6.45
C GLN A 636 -25.84 -4.38 7.75
N GLN A 637 -25.33 -3.83 8.85
CA GLN A 637 -25.26 -4.53 10.13
C GLN A 637 -26.44 -4.20 11.08
N VAL A 638 -27.35 -3.32 10.67
CA VAL A 638 -28.55 -2.97 11.48
C VAL A 638 -29.38 -4.20 11.81
N ASP A 639 -29.63 -5.08 10.83
CA ASP A 639 -30.46 -6.27 11.03
C ASP A 639 -29.81 -7.28 11.99
N PHE A 640 -28.48 -7.38 11.97
CA PHE A 640 -27.74 -8.20 12.94
C PHE A 640 -27.92 -7.66 14.36
N ILE A 641 -27.70 -6.35 14.56
CA ILE A 641 -27.84 -5.69 15.87
C ILE A 641 -29.28 -5.83 16.40
N VAL A 642 -30.27 -5.50 15.56
CA VAL A 642 -31.69 -5.58 15.90
C VAL A 642 -32.11 -7.02 16.16
N GLY A 643 -31.72 -7.95 15.29
CA GLY A 643 -32.04 -9.38 15.42
C GLY A 643 -31.49 -9.96 16.72
N PHE A 644 -30.22 -9.71 17.02
CA PHE A 644 -29.59 -10.17 18.25
C PHE A 644 -30.27 -9.61 19.50
N PHE A 645 -30.34 -8.28 19.64
CA PHE A 645 -30.86 -7.68 20.87
C PHE A 645 -32.37 -7.88 21.04
N SER A 646 -33.16 -7.89 19.95
CA SER A 646 -34.59 -8.16 20.07
C SER A 646 -34.87 -9.59 20.54
N ASN A 647 -34.11 -10.58 20.04
CA ASN A 647 -34.21 -11.96 20.53
C ASN A 647 -33.79 -12.08 21.99
N LEU A 648 -32.72 -11.39 22.39
CA LEU A 648 -32.29 -11.33 23.78
C LEU A 648 -33.40 -10.79 24.70
N THR A 649 -34.13 -9.76 24.26
CA THR A 649 -35.26 -9.21 25.04
C THR A 649 -36.50 -10.10 25.06
N LYS A 650 -36.78 -10.85 23.99
CA LYS A 650 -37.98 -11.71 23.88
C LYS A 650 -37.93 -12.92 24.80
N ASN A 651 -36.75 -13.47 25.04
CA ASN A 651 -36.58 -14.65 25.88
C ASN A 651 -36.69 -14.34 27.38
N ASN A 652 -37.16 -13.13 27.77
CA ASN A 652 -37.19 -12.61 29.15
C ASN A 652 -35.82 -12.59 29.85
N ASP A 653 -34.74 -12.75 29.08
CA ASP A 653 -33.39 -12.71 29.57
C ASP A 653 -32.94 -11.24 29.75
N LYS A 654 -33.45 -10.62 30.83
CA LYS A 654 -32.82 -9.44 31.48
C LYS A 654 -31.44 -9.77 32.08
N VAL A 655 -30.85 -10.90 31.67
CA VAL A 655 -29.68 -11.56 32.22
C VAL A 655 -28.45 -10.67 32.06
N TYR A 656 -28.20 -10.17 30.84
CA TYR A 656 -27.02 -9.35 30.55
C TYR A 656 -27.29 -7.86 30.70
N LYS A 657 -27.06 -7.34 31.91
CA LYS A 657 -27.14 -5.89 32.20
C LYS A 657 -25.94 -5.12 31.64
N ASN A 658 -24.76 -5.75 31.61
CA ASN A 658 -23.58 -5.17 30.99
C ASN A 658 -23.54 -5.53 29.50
N ARG A 659 -23.54 -4.51 28.64
CA ARG A 659 -23.51 -4.68 27.18
C ARG A 659 -22.35 -3.87 26.62
N ILE A 660 -21.33 -4.54 26.14
CA ILE A 660 -20.14 -3.91 25.56
C ILE A 660 -20.20 -4.07 24.05
N VAL A 661 -19.89 -3.01 23.31
CA VAL A 661 -19.66 -3.07 21.86
C VAL A 661 -18.19 -2.76 21.60
N VAL A 662 -17.56 -3.46 20.65
CA VAL A 662 -16.21 -3.16 20.18
C VAL A 662 -16.24 -2.88 18.69
N ILE A 663 -15.64 -1.75 18.31
CA ILE A 663 -15.56 -1.26 16.93
C ILE A 663 -14.16 -0.71 16.68
N HIS A 664 -13.68 -0.80 15.44
CA HIS A 664 -12.39 -0.24 15.09
C HIS A 664 -12.47 1.28 14.93
N GLU A 665 -13.16 1.79 13.90
CA GLU A 665 -13.41 3.22 13.72
C GLU A 665 -14.22 3.80 14.89
N CYS A 666 -13.84 5.00 15.32
CA CYS A 666 -14.52 5.71 16.40
C CYS A 666 -15.84 6.34 15.96
N MET A 667 -16.90 6.11 16.74
CA MET A 667 -18.09 6.98 16.76
C MET A 667 -17.80 8.28 17.48
N TYR A 668 -17.01 8.34 18.56
CA TYR A 668 -16.66 9.59 19.26
C TYR A 668 -15.15 9.80 19.40
N THR A 669 -14.46 9.95 18.26
CA THR A 669 -13.00 10.18 18.19
C THR A 669 -12.52 11.42 18.95
N SER A 670 -11.32 11.36 19.56
CA SER A 670 -10.59 12.53 20.05
C SER A 670 -9.95 13.38 18.94
N ALA A 671 -9.88 12.88 17.71
CA ALA A 671 -9.45 13.68 16.57
C ALA A 671 -10.50 14.77 16.25
N LYS A 672 -10.03 15.98 15.93
CA LYS A 672 -10.89 17.12 15.61
C LYS A 672 -11.69 16.92 14.32
N THR A 673 -11.10 16.20 13.37
CA THR A 673 -11.74 15.89 12.08
C THR A 673 -12.51 14.58 12.21
N LYS A 674 -13.80 14.61 11.85
CA LYS A 674 -14.68 13.43 11.88
C LYS A 674 -14.76 12.82 10.49
N SER A 675 -14.57 11.51 10.38
CA SER A 675 -14.69 10.80 9.12
C SER A 675 -16.18 10.66 8.70
N SER A 676 -16.42 10.42 7.41
CA SER A 676 -17.77 10.05 6.94
C SER A 676 -18.29 8.75 7.56
N ILE A 677 -17.39 7.83 7.96
CA ILE A 677 -17.72 6.55 8.58
C ILE A 677 -18.23 6.79 10.00
N THR A 678 -17.53 7.61 10.79
CA THR A 678 -17.97 8.08 12.11
C THR A 678 -19.40 8.62 12.07
N LEU A 679 -19.69 9.48 11.09
CA LEU A 679 -21.01 10.13 10.99
C LEU A 679 -22.13 9.12 10.68
N GLU A 680 -21.89 8.17 9.78
CA GLU A 680 -22.88 7.15 9.48
C GLU A 680 -23.09 6.17 10.64
N MET A 681 -22.02 5.75 11.32
CA MET A 681 -22.17 4.89 12.50
C MET A 681 -23.04 5.56 13.56
N ARG A 682 -22.86 6.87 13.80
CA ARG A 682 -23.75 7.64 14.68
C ARG A 682 -25.20 7.62 14.20
N ASP A 683 -25.43 7.89 12.92
CA ASP A 683 -26.78 7.88 12.32
C ASP A 683 -27.46 6.50 12.43
N LYS A 684 -26.74 5.42 12.12
CA LYS A 684 -27.33 4.06 12.04
C LYS A 684 -27.35 3.31 13.36
N TRP A 685 -26.33 3.46 14.20
CA TRP A 685 -26.14 2.61 15.37
C TRP A 685 -26.44 3.29 16.70
N GLU A 686 -26.20 4.60 16.86
CA GLU A 686 -26.30 5.25 18.18
C GLU A 686 -27.72 5.12 18.77
N HIS A 687 -28.74 5.35 17.95
CA HIS A 687 -30.13 5.16 18.38
C HIS A 687 -30.42 3.70 18.79
N LEU A 688 -29.86 2.72 18.08
CA LEU A 688 -30.01 1.29 18.42
C LEU A 688 -29.29 0.95 19.72
N PHE A 689 -28.07 1.48 19.92
CA PHE A 689 -27.30 1.28 21.13
C PHE A 689 -28.01 1.85 22.36
N LEU A 690 -28.60 3.05 22.24
CA LEU A 690 -29.43 3.63 23.30
C LEU A 690 -30.71 2.81 23.55
N LYS A 691 -31.41 2.40 22.48
CA LYS A 691 -32.62 1.56 22.58
C LYS A 691 -32.34 0.24 23.32
N TYR A 692 -31.23 -0.40 23.00
CA TYR A 692 -30.82 -1.69 23.57
C TYR A 692 -29.85 -1.56 24.74
N ASN A 693 -29.76 -0.39 25.39
CA ASN A 693 -29.01 -0.18 26.63
C ASN A 693 -27.55 -0.64 26.56
N VAL A 694 -26.85 -0.36 25.45
CA VAL A 694 -25.40 -0.54 25.37
C VAL A 694 -24.75 0.30 26.47
N THR A 695 -23.82 -0.32 27.18
CA THR A 695 -23.18 0.27 28.36
C THR A 695 -21.95 1.06 28.00
N LEU A 696 -21.08 0.41 27.24
CA LEU A 696 -19.72 0.83 26.94
C LEU A 696 -19.44 0.46 25.50
N VAL A 697 -18.87 1.40 24.75
CA VAL A 697 -18.30 1.14 23.43
C VAL A 697 -16.79 1.29 23.54
N LEU A 698 -16.07 0.26 23.14
CA LEU A 698 -14.61 0.24 23.05
C LEU A 698 -14.24 0.59 21.61
N GLU A 699 -13.62 1.76 21.41
CA GLU A 699 -13.28 2.33 20.10
C GLU A 699 -11.76 2.37 19.89
N ASN A 700 -11.33 2.39 18.62
CA ASN A 700 -9.93 2.25 18.22
C ASN A 700 -9.61 3.17 17.01
N HIS A 701 -8.58 2.85 16.19
CA HIS A 701 -8.15 3.55 14.98
C HIS A 701 -7.38 4.88 15.18
N VAL A 702 -7.84 5.77 16.04
CA VAL A 702 -7.23 7.08 16.28
C VAL A 702 -6.10 6.95 17.30
N HIS A 703 -4.83 6.91 16.89
CA HIS A 703 -3.65 6.59 17.72
C HIS A 703 -3.39 7.45 18.98
N THR A 704 -4.30 7.40 19.94
CA THR A 704 -4.46 8.26 21.12
C THR A 704 -5.23 7.50 22.20
N TYR A 705 -5.24 8.08 23.40
CA TYR A 705 -6.01 7.63 24.54
C TYR A 705 -7.24 8.53 24.71
N LYS A 706 -8.39 7.94 25.04
CA LYS A 706 -9.64 8.68 25.25
C LYS A 706 -10.60 7.95 26.18
N GLN A 707 -11.25 8.72 27.04
CA GLN A 707 -12.47 8.32 27.73
C GLN A 707 -13.49 9.47 27.69
N THR A 708 -14.73 9.19 27.30
CA THR A 708 -15.83 10.17 27.35
C THR A 708 -16.56 10.16 28.70
N TYR A 709 -17.30 11.24 28.97
CA TYR A 709 -18.45 11.18 29.87
C TYR A 709 -19.59 10.35 29.24
N PRO A 710 -20.65 10.00 29.98
CA PRO A 710 -21.83 9.36 29.40
C PRO A 710 -22.50 10.28 28.38
N LEU A 711 -22.59 9.83 27.13
CA LEU A 711 -23.11 10.60 26.00
C LEU A 711 -24.47 10.10 25.51
N ARG A 712 -25.26 11.03 24.99
CA ARG A 712 -26.46 10.79 24.19
C ARG A 712 -26.50 11.79 23.03
N PHE A 713 -26.34 11.31 21.80
CA PHE A 713 -26.32 12.16 20.60
C PHE A 713 -25.33 13.34 20.74
N GLY A 714 -24.15 13.04 21.28
CA GLY A 714 -23.04 13.97 21.49
C GLY A 714 -23.21 14.92 22.67
N LYS A 715 -24.24 14.76 23.49
CA LYS A 715 -24.46 15.56 24.70
C LYS A 715 -24.07 14.76 25.94
N VAL A 716 -23.34 15.40 26.84
CA VAL A 716 -23.03 14.85 28.16
C VAL A 716 -24.31 14.81 29.00
N MET A 717 -24.63 13.64 29.55
CA MET A 717 -25.88 13.42 30.30
C MET A 717 -25.70 13.44 31.81
N ASP A 718 -24.47 13.33 32.30
CA ASP A 718 -24.18 13.38 33.72
C ASP A 718 -24.02 14.84 34.18
N ALA A 719 -24.93 15.30 35.04
CA ALA A 719 -24.89 16.65 35.62
C ALA A 719 -23.70 16.86 36.57
N THR A 720 -23.09 15.78 37.06
CA THR A 720 -21.87 15.81 37.87
C THR A 720 -20.59 15.80 37.02
N ALA A 721 -20.72 15.67 35.69
CA ALA A 721 -19.59 15.79 34.78
C ALA A 721 -18.95 17.16 34.94
N ASN A 722 -17.68 17.16 35.31
CA ASN A 722 -16.89 18.37 35.40
C ASN A 722 -16.17 18.58 34.06
N PRO A 723 -16.54 19.58 33.24
CA PRO A 723 -15.91 19.77 31.95
C PRO A 723 -14.39 19.94 32.09
N LEU A 724 -13.63 19.43 31.11
CA LEU A 724 -12.16 19.56 31.04
C LEU A 724 -11.74 21.01 31.30
N GLY A 725 -11.21 21.27 32.50
CA GLY A 725 -10.94 22.64 32.97
C GLY A 725 -10.50 22.75 34.43
N SER A 726 -10.94 21.85 35.32
CA SER A 726 -10.24 21.64 36.59
C SER A 726 -9.26 20.47 36.41
N LYS A 727 -7.97 20.71 36.62
CA LYS A 727 -6.95 19.63 36.63
C LYS A 727 -7.34 18.50 37.60
N ASP A 728 -8.15 18.80 38.60
CA ASP A 728 -8.61 17.86 39.63
C ASP A 728 -9.59 16.80 39.09
N GLY A 729 -10.43 17.11 38.10
CA GLY A 729 -11.45 16.17 37.60
C GLY A 729 -10.87 15.00 36.78
N ALA A 730 -9.82 15.28 35.99
CA ALA A 730 -9.14 14.26 35.20
C ALA A 730 -8.22 13.37 36.05
N LEU A 731 -7.79 13.79 37.25
CA LEU A 731 -6.86 13.00 38.08
C LEU A 731 -7.55 11.98 38.98
N ASN A 732 -8.87 12.09 39.15
CA ASN A 732 -9.66 11.23 40.03
C ASN A 732 -10.42 10.18 39.23
N ASP A 733 -10.47 8.94 39.73
CA ASP A 733 -11.30 7.88 39.15
C ASP A 733 -12.79 8.30 39.12
N TYR A 734 -13.52 7.86 38.11
CA TYR A 734 -14.90 8.28 37.85
C TYR A 734 -15.87 7.10 37.99
N SER A 735 -17.04 7.38 38.57
CA SER A 735 -18.11 6.40 38.74
C SER A 735 -19.40 6.92 38.13
N TYR A 736 -20.07 6.06 37.36
CA TYR A 736 -21.35 6.35 36.74
C TYR A 736 -22.37 5.29 37.12
N GLU A 737 -23.50 5.71 37.68
CA GLU A 737 -24.63 4.83 37.97
C GLU A 737 -25.70 4.95 36.89
N ARG A 738 -25.96 3.84 36.19
CA ARG A 738 -27.08 3.69 35.26
C ARG A 738 -28.19 2.90 35.92
N ASN A 739 -29.42 3.30 35.66
CA ASN A 739 -30.59 2.54 36.06
C ASN A 739 -31.39 2.17 34.80
N ILE A 740 -31.39 0.88 34.44
CA ILE A 740 -31.93 0.40 33.15
C ILE A 740 -33.45 0.18 33.23
N TYR A 741 -33.96 -0.13 34.42
CA TYR A 741 -35.35 -0.60 34.62
C TYR A 741 -36.08 0.09 35.76
N GLY A 742 -35.40 0.95 36.52
CA GLY A 742 -35.92 1.48 37.76
C GLY A 742 -36.88 2.63 37.56
N THR A 743 -37.85 2.67 38.45
CA THR A 743 -38.54 3.90 38.78
C THR A 743 -37.75 4.62 39.86
N ASN A 744 -37.50 5.92 39.74
CA ASN A 744 -36.91 6.70 40.83
C ASN A 744 -38.07 7.18 41.72
N GLY A 745 -38.36 6.45 42.80
CA GLY A 745 -39.51 6.73 43.67
C GLY A 745 -40.88 6.50 42.99
N GLY A 746 -41.01 5.51 42.10
CA GLY A 746 -42.25 5.21 41.39
C GLY A 746 -42.42 5.91 40.02
N VAL A 747 -41.51 6.82 39.65
CA VAL A 747 -41.47 7.43 38.30
C VAL A 747 -40.53 6.65 37.39
N ILE A 748 -41.05 6.03 36.33
CA ILE A 748 -40.22 5.37 35.30
C ILE A 748 -39.21 6.37 34.77
N LEU A 749 -37.92 6.04 34.88
CA LEU A 749 -36.86 6.85 34.29
C LEU A 749 -37.20 7.08 32.83
N LYS A 750 -37.19 8.34 32.44
CA LYS A 750 -37.59 8.73 31.10
C LYS A 750 -36.53 8.23 30.13
N GLU A 751 -36.95 7.89 28.92
CA GLU A 751 -36.03 7.40 27.88
C GLU A 751 -34.88 8.37 27.57
N ASP A 752 -35.01 9.63 27.96
CA ASP A 752 -34.04 10.72 27.84
C ASP A 752 -32.81 10.60 28.77
N GLU A 753 -32.83 9.76 29.80
CA GLU A 753 -31.73 9.60 30.77
C GLU A 753 -30.70 8.51 30.37
N LYS A 754 -30.95 7.76 29.31
CA LYS A 754 -29.99 6.75 28.81
C LYS A 754 -28.79 7.40 28.14
N ALA A 755 -27.60 6.92 28.47
CA ALA A 755 -26.32 7.38 27.92
C ALA A 755 -25.29 6.24 27.82
N ILE A 756 -24.33 6.42 26.92
CA ILE A 756 -23.28 5.45 26.57
C ILE A 756 -21.92 6.08 26.86
N ILE A 757 -21.00 5.33 27.45
CA ILE A 757 -19.60 5.75 27.55
C ILE A 757 -18.82 5.16 26.37
N TYR A 758 -17.97 5.99 25.76
CA TYR A 758 -17.06 5.60 24.70
C TYR A 758 -15.64 5.68 25.24
N ALA A 759 -14.89 4.59 25.17
CA ALA A 759 -13.54 4.50 25.71
C ALA A 759 -12.60 3.87 24.68
N GLY A 760 -11.36 4.33 24.67
CA GLY A 760 -10.40 3.99 23.64
C GLY A 760 -10.52 4.89 22.42
N ASP A 761 -9.36 5.11 21.82
CA ASP A 761 -9.20 5.61 20.47
C ASP A 761 -8.14 4.76 19.74
N GLY A 762 -7.47 3.80 20.40
CA GLY A 762 -6.66 2.76 19.74
C GLY A 762 -5.20 3.14 19.55
N SER A 763 -4.37 2.91 20.57
CA SER A 763 -2.90 3.02 20.43
C SER A 763 -2.23 1.96 21.30
N TRP A 764 -2.18 0.73 20.82
CA TRP A 764 -1.42 -0.33 21.47
C TRP A 764 -0.05 -0.53 20.78
N GLY A 765 0.72 0.56 20.74
CA GLY A 765 2.07 0.60 20.18
C GLY A 765 2.17 1.23 18.80
N ALA A 766 1.05 1.46 18.12
CA ALA A 766 1.05 2.17 16.85
C ALA A 766 1.51 3.62 17.01
N HIS A 767 2.14 4.17 15.97
CA HIS A 767 2.73 5.50 16.02
C HIS A 767 1.65 6.57 15.86
N TYR A 768 1.65 7.58 16.72
CA TYR A 768 0.74 8.70 16.55
C TYR A 768 1.07 9.50 15.27
N TYR A 769 0.12 9.57 14.35
CA TYR A 769 0.30 10.18 13.02
C TYR A 769 0.08 11.70 12.96
N GLY A 770 -0.05 12.37 14.12
CA GLY A 770 -0.17 13.83 14.16
C GLY A 770 -1.60 14.37 14.03
N ASP A 771 -2.62 13.55 14.26
CA ASP A 771 -4.02 13.99 14.25
C ASP A 771 -4.28 15.11 15.25
N VAL A 772 -4.86 16.23 14.80
CA VAL A 772 -5.16 17.35 15.71
C VAL A 772 -6.19 16.92 16.74
N ILE A 773 -5.76 16.77 18.00
CA ILE A 773 -6.63 16.37 19.11
C ILE A 773 -7.55 17.52 19.53
N ASP A 774 -8.82 17.18 19.80
CA ASP A 774 -9.87 18.11 20.22
C ASP A 774 -9.87 18.34 21.74
N TRP A 775 -8.77 18.89 22.26
CA TRP A 775 -8.51 19.13 23.69
C TRP A 775 -9.59 19.91 24.44
N GLY A 776 -10.36 20.74 23.74
CA GLY A 776 -11.38 21.62 24.34
C GLY A 776 -12.78 21.02 24.36
N ASN A 777 -12.98 19.80 23.90
CA ASN A 777 -14.30 19.23 23.77
C ASN A 777 -14.84 18.70 25.11
N PRO A 778 -15.98 19.21 25.60
CA PRO A 778 -16.50 18.86 26.93
C PRO A 778 -17.01 17.42 27.03
N ILE A 779 -17.14 16.69 25.92
CA ILE A 779 -17.54 15.28 25.96
C ILE A 779 -16.46 14.38 26.54
N PHE A 780 -15.19 14.80 26.45
CA PHE A 780 -14.07 14.02 26.93
C PHE A 780 -13.86 14.25 28.42
N ARG A 781 -13.61 13.16 29.12
CA ARG A 781 -13.18 13.14 30.51
C ARG A 781 -11.66 13.12 30.59
N GLN A 782 -11.03 12.27 29.77
CA GLN A 782 -9.60 12.20 29.62
C GLN A 782 -9.26 11.96 28.15
N ILE A 783 -8.23 12.62 27.66
CA ILE A 783 -7.62 12.37 26.35
C ILE A 783 -6.11 12.56 26.46
N GLY A 784 -5.36 11.87 25.62
CA GLY A 784 -3.90 11.94 25.63
C GLY A 784 -3.26 11.22 24.46
N ILE A 785 -1.96 11.41 24.27
CA ILE A 785 -1.16 10.63 23.31
C ILE A 785 -0.32 9.67 24.14
N ILE A 786 -0.79 8.44 24.26
CA ILE A 786 -0.10 7.41 25.04
C ILE A 786 -0.41 6.04 24.47
N THR A 787 0.62 5.23 24.30
CA THR A 787 0.47 3.81 24.02
C THR A 787 -0.12 3.13 25.26
N HIS A 788 -1.25 2.46 25.14
CA HIS A 788 -2.02 1.95 26.27
C HIS A 788 -2.85 0.71 25.93
N PHE A 789 -3.33 0.04 26.99
CA PHE A 789 -4.49 -0.85 26.94
C PHE A 789 -5.35 -0.63 28.19
N TYR A 790 -6.63 -1.00 28.12
CA TYR A 790 -7.54 -1.04 29.25
C TYR A 790 -7.57 -2.43 29.86
N HIS A 791 -7.41 -2.54 31.18
CA HIS A 791 -7.86 -3.70 31.93
C HIS A 791 -9.34 -3.51 32.27
N VAL A 792 -10.19 -4.39 31.74
CA VAL A 792 -11.65 -4.36 31.89
C VAL A 792 -12.07 -5.52 32.79
N MET A 793 -12.83 -5.24 33.84
CA MET A 793 -13.40 -6.23 34.75
C MET A 793 -14.92 -6.09 34.75
N THR A 794 -15.63 -7.21 34.71
CA THR A 794 -17.09 -7.21 34.79
C THR A 794 -17.57 -8.28 35.76
N PHE A 795 -18.61 -7.95 36.54
CA PHE A 795 -19.15 -8.83 37.58
C PHE A 795 -20.53 -8.37 38.05
N ASP A 796 -21.25 -9.25 38.75
CA ASP A 796 -22.45 -8.89 39.51
C ASP A 796 -22.12 -8.66 40.98
N ARG A 797 -22.84 -7.72 41.61
CA ARG A 797 -22.84 -7.50 43.05
C ARG A 797 -23.98 -8.27 43.72
N PRO A 798 -23.87 -8.56 45.03
CA PRO A 798 -24.93 -9.22 45.80
C PRO A 798 -26.27 -8.47 45.81
N ASP A 799 -26.27 -7.16 45.59
CA ASP A 799 -27.48 -6.31 45.48
C ASP A 799 -28.20 -6.46 44.12
N GLY A 800 -27.69 -7.33 43.25
CA GLY A 800 -28.22 -7.59 41.92
C GLY A 800 -27.78 -6.58 40.86
N THR A 801 -26.91 -5.61 41.17
CA THR A 801 -26.35 -4.69 40.18
C THR A 801 -25.19 -5.32 39.42
N SER A 802 -25.04 -4.98 38.15
CA SER A 802 -23.89 -5.43 37.34
C SER A 802 -22.91 -4.28 37.15
N VAL A 803 -21.62 -4.58 37.24
CA VAL A 803 -20.56 -3.58 37.24
C VAL A 803 -19.61 -3.82 36.07
N ILE A 804 -19.18 -2.74 35.43
CA ILE A 804 -18.00 -2.70 34.56
C ILE A 804 -16.98 -1.78 35.20
N GLN A 805 -15.78 -2.27 35.43
CA GLN A 805 -14.63 -1.45 35.85
C GLN A 805 -13.59 -1.44 34.74
N THR A 806 -13.07 -0.28 34.40
CA THR A 806 -11.94 -0.16 33.48
C THR A 806 -10.82 0.64 34.13
N VAL A 807 -9.58 0.23 33.88
CA VAL A 807 -8.37 0.98 34.25
C VAL A 807 -7.41 0.94 33.07
N ALA A 808 -6.84 2.08 32.68
CA ALA A 808 -5.87 2.12 31.61
C ALA A 808 -4.44 1.98 32.16
N TYR A 809 -3.63 1.20 31.45
CA TYR A 809 -2.20 1.10 31.64
C TYR A 809 -1.52 1.66 30.40
N GLY A 810 -0.56 2.56 30.61
CA GLY A 810 0.14 3.28 29.56
C GLY A 810 1.65 3.10 29.66
N TYR A 811 2.33 3.26 28.53
CA TYR A 811 3.79 3.31 28.49
C TYR A 811 4.29 4.70 28.92
N ASP A 812 5.15 4.74 29.93
CA ASP A 812 5.83 5.96 30.36
C ASP A 812 7.22 6.03 29.73
N GLU A 813 7.38 6.92 28.74
CA GLU A 813 8.65 7.12 28.03
C GLU A 813 9.79 7.57 28.96
N THR A 814 9.48 8.19 30.10
CA THR A 814 10.51 8.70 31.03
C THR A 814 11.14 7.58 31.86
N THR A 815 10.33 6.59 32.25
CA THR A 815 10.79 5.45 33.05
C THR A 815 11.05 4.20 32.21
N GLY A 816 10.53 4.16 30.98
CA GLY A 816 10.58 3.00 30.11
C GLY A 816 9.68 1.85 30.57
N ASN A 817 8.73 2.09 31.48
CA ASN A 817 7.89 1.06 32.08
C ASN A 817 6.41 1.24 31.73
N GLY A 818 5.64 0.15 31.81
CA GLY A 818 4.18 0.23 31.82
C GLY A 818 3.67 0.67 33.20
N VAL A 819 2.83 1.70 33.24
CA VAL A 819 2.28 2.29 34.47
C VAL A 819 0.76 2.42 34.40
N LYS A 820 0.08 2.36 35.55
CA LYS A 820 -1.34 2.71 35.62
C LYS A 820 -1.49 4.20 35.31
N ILE A 821 -2.35 4.55 34.36
CA ILE A 821 -2.64 5.96 34.04
C ILE A 821 -3.46 6.55 35.19
N GLN A 822 -2.99 7.65 35.78
CA GLN A 822 -3.66 8.29 36.91
C GLN A 822 -5.08 8.75 36.53
N GLY A 823 -6.03 8.50 37.42
CA GLY A 823 -7.43 8.81 37.20
C GLY A 823 -8.10 7.98 36.10
N SER A 824 -7.43 7.02 35.45
CA SER A 824 -8.08 6.24 34.37
C SER A 824 -9.15 5.26 34.85
N GLY A 825 -9.35 5.13 36.17
CA GLY A 825 -10.38 4.28 36.73
C GLY A 825 -11.77 4.78 36.34
N LEU A 826 -12.55 3.87 35.77
CA LEU A 826 -13.97 4.05 35.45
C LEU A 826 -14.74 2.92 36.09
N THR A 827 -15.79 3.22 36.84
CA THR A 827 -16.76 2.23 37.33
C THR A 827 -18.15 2.57 36.81
N ILE A 828 -18.74 1.67 36.04
CA ILE A 828 -20.13 1.78 35.57
C ILE A 828 -20.96 0.77 36.36
N THR A 829 -21.87 1.24 37.19
CA THR A 829 -22.81 0.39 37.94
C THR A 829 -24.15 0.39 37.25
N THR A 830 -24.71 -0.79 37.02
CA THR A 830 -25.94 -1.00 36.27
C THR A 830 -27.01 -1.61 37.17
N LYS A 831 -28.02 -0.82 37.53
CA LYS A 831 -29.19 -1.25 38.31
C LYS A 831 -30.23 -1.92 37.42
#